data_AF-A0A6A0GUL9-F1
#
_entry.id   AF-A0A6A0GUL9-F1
#
_cell.length_a   1.000
_cell.length_b   1.000
_cell.length_c   1.000
_cell.angle_alpha   90.00
_cell.angle_beta   90.00
_cell.angle_gamma   90.00
#
_symmetry.space_group_name_H-M   'P 1'
#
loop_
_entity.id
_entity.type
_entity.pdbx_description
1 polymer ?
#
loop_
_entity_poly.entity_id
_entity_poly.type
_entity_poly.pdbx_seq_one_letter_code
_entity_poly.pdbx_strand_id
1 'polypeptide(L)'
;MDVSRWDLSRDLVVFPTTSSSYALTLQYTSGPLALGDAIIQLTAVDRRHMAMAGDLKNFRSKWPMVFLTNSVLSNNDIGLSTVHYNRYLTELDDYLLRSSNESIQVYNCSINDNLQQAIYVLSPYRVRHDNHDMGEFTIMINKTLITRNGRGVMQQSWDIRESNNLFNWVFESVTMEENAGGVSLSLPYVWRFNENFTHSVYVNASSFSRNTGFGFVVDGHFAKVNITFSNFEDNTCKHGTFAMRGMEKEMFIHDNKFLRNVGTYMVEFNMDSQSGILGDVFAYFEYNIVQHNKHYPVTKLKSRAFQAASTAIVVRGLQKVNITHNLFGSNEMDYELLAGLYTARIENYINVEANWWGSDDASYIRERIFDFNDWNNFAIADYQPFLIENSLRAAVRSEGGGHAHDNIDFNALGGQLFNDLVLKYRPEPYIVKSDLTVMPGITLDIKPGVIVEFYPNIGILVLGRLLAVGMRGNHIRFRPVDLSRSVDYRYARTTDHPLGYFKSIVLSFSLIILFSYRDGFLELYNSTTQQWVPVCDDRFTERNAQVVCHQLGYNKLHYFMGRDIRNEMYPNALVRVRTWPEPIQCQGTEMSLSECPIRMNGQIFDHRYECSWNGDFVYIACGEHHLPNPELEHWGGIRFSIASFEHSRIFSRIHDPHTHHHGPYNSSAWPSILEWVDVLGAGVLHNEFSPAIMSFHDPPRLRGVSVTYSAHDGVSLISAVDAFDMLYNRSVRNAAIISYSL
;
A
#
# COMPACT_ATOMS: atom_id res chain seq x y z
N MET A 1 -17.03 26.86 26.37
CA MET A 1 -18.44 26.39 26.50
C MET A 1 -19.00 26.97 27.79
N ASP A 2 -20.31 27.21 27.90
CA ASP A 2 -20.90 27.69 29.16
C ASP A 2 -21.24 26.51 30.07
N VAL A 3 -20.37 26.28 31.06
CA VAL A 3 -20.51 25.20 32.04
C VAL A 3 -20.96 25.83 33.35
N SER A 4 -22.12 25.40 33.87
CA SER A 4 -22.66 25.89 35.15
C SER A 4 -21.76 25.59 36.35
N ARG A 5 -20.87 24.61 36.21
CA ARG A 5 -19.79 24.27 37.13
C ARG A 5 -18.67 23.59 36.35
N TRP A 6 -17.55 24.27 36.16
CA TRP A 6 -16.33 23.70 35.59
C TRP A 6 -15.43 23.15 36.70
N ASP A 7 -15.02 21.89 36.58
CA ASP A 7 -14.11 21.19 37.51
C ASP A 7 -12.82 20.82 36.78
N LEU A 8 -11.68 21.44 37.15
CA LEU A 8 -10.38 21.17 36.53
C LEU A 8 -9.95 19.69 36.61
N SER A 9 -10.49 18.89 37.55
CA SER A 9 -10.17 17.46 37.62
C SER A 9 -10.97 16.58 36.64
N ARG A 10 -11.98 17.15 35.96
CA ARG A 10 -12.94 16.42 35.10
C ARG A 10 -13.08 17.05 33.71
N ASP A 11 -13.23 18.37 33.66
CA ASP A 11 -13.60 19.15 32.47
C ASP A 11 -12.37 19.73 31.76
N LEU A 12 -11.29 18.95 31.72
CA LEU A 12 -9.96 19.34 31.22
C LEU A 12 -9.93 19.75 29.75
N VAL A 13 -10.91 19.26 28.98
CA VAL A 13 -11.04 19.48 27.54
C VAL A 13 -12.02 20.63 27.21
N VAL A 14 -12.47 21.37 28.24
CA VAL A 14 -13.43 22.49 28.13
C VAL A 14 -12.78 23.86 28.35
N PHE A 15 -11.45 23.90 28.46
CA PHE A 15 -10.69 25.13 28.64
C PHE A 15 -10.33 25.80 27.28
N PRO A 16 -10.34 27.14 27.16
CA PRO A 16 -10.84 28.11 28.14
C PRO A 16 -12.37 28.05 28.31
N THR A 17 -12.82 28.07 29.56
CA THR A 17 -14.25 28.10 29.90
C THR A 17 -14.79 29.53 29.87
N THR A 18 -16.08 29.67 29.58
CA THR A 18 -16.74 30.97 29.34
C THR A 18 -18.09 30.96 30.04
N SER A 19 -18.39 31.89 30.95
CA SER A 19 -19.73 31.97 31.55
C SER A 19 -20.48 33.23 31.13
N SER A 20 -21.77 33.07 30.84
CA SER A 20 -22.72 34.19 30.67
C SER A 20 -23.24 34.77 32.00
N SER A 21 -22.83 34.19 33.14
CA SER A 21 -23.19 34.67 34.49
C SER A 21 -22.58 36.04 34.80
N TYR A 22 -23.29 36.84 35.59
CA TYR A 22 -22.80 38.10 36.17
C TYR A 22 -21.82 37.89 37.34
N ALA A 23 -21.69 36.66 37.83
CA ALA A 23 -20.79 36.28 38.91
C ALA A 23 -20.12 34.93 38.63
N LEU A 24 -18.81 34.86 38.86
CA LEU A 24 -17.98 33.66 38.78
C LEU A 24 -17.48 33.32 40.19
N THR A 25 -17.68 32.08 40.61
CA THR A 25 -17.17 31.57 41.90
C THR A 25 -16.10 30.53 41.61
N LEU A 26 -14.85 30.83 41.96
CA LEU A 26 -13.72 29.93 41.79
C LEU A 26 -13.33 29.32 43.14
N GLN A 27 -13.31 27.99 43.20
CA GLN A 27 -12.80 27.23 44.35
C GLN A 27 -11.44 26.63 43.96
N TYR A 28 -10.37 27.12 44.58
CA TYR A 28 -9.00 26.63 44.39
C TYR A 28 -8.45 26.07 45.70
N THR A 29 -7.81 24.90 45.62
CA THR A 29 -7.15 24.24 46.74
C THR A 29 -5.77 23.77 46.27
N SER A 30 -4.72 24.48 46.68
CA SER A 30 -3.35 24.01 46.49
C SER A 30 -3.10 22.74 47.32
N GLY A 31 -2.68 21.66 46.67
CA GLY A 31 -2.27 20.44 47.36
C GLY A 31 -0.98 20.64 48.18
N PRO A 32 -0.61 19.69 49.07
CA PRO A 32 0.56 19.80 49.94
C PRO A 32 1.92 19.81 49.22
N LEU A 33 1.93 19.63 47.89
CA LEU A 33 3.11 19.58 47.03
C LEU A 33 3.06 20.62 45.90
N ALA A 34 2.21 21.64 46.00
CA ALA A 34 2.11 22.68 44.97
C ALA A 34 3.40 23.51 44.87
N LEU A 35 4.02 23.50 43.68
CA LEU A 35 5.20 24.30 43.34
C LEU A 35 4.78 25.50 42.49
N GLY A 36 4.91 26.71 43.04
CA GLY A 36 4.66 27.97 42.33
C GLY A 36 3.29 28.63 42.60
N ASP A 37 3.10 29.81 42.00
CA ASP A 37 1.89 30.63 42.13
C ASP A 37 0.87 30.33 41.02
N ALA A 38 -0.42 30.30 41.37
CA ALA A 38 -1.51 30.12 40.40
C ALA A 38 -1.99 31.48 39.85
N ILE A 39 -1.70 31.75 38.57
CA ILE A 39 -2.19 32.95 37.86
C ILE A 39 -3.50 32.62 37.13
N ILE A 40 -4.56 33.37 37.43
CA ILE A 40 -5.88 33.21 36.80
C ILE A 40 -6.22 34.48 36.02
N GLN A 41 -6.22 34.39 34.70
CA GLN A 41 -6.58 35.50 33.83
C GLN A 41 -8.09 35.50 33.55
N LEU A 42 -8.79 36.53 34.04
CA LEU A 42 -10.19 36.81 33.74
C LEU A 42 -10.27 37.95 32.72
N THR A 43 -10.84 37.67 31.54
CA THR A 43 -11.02 38.66 30.48
C THR A 43 -12.50 38.78 30.13
N ALA A 44 -13.06 39.98 30.23
CA ALA A 44 -14.40 40.26 29.73
C ALA A 44 -14.37 40.42 28.19
N VAL A 45 -15.21 39.67 27.48
CA VAL A 45 -15.32 39.75 26.01
C VAL A 45 -16.63 40.46 25.64
N ASP A 46 -16.55 41.57 24.89
CA ASP A 46 -17.77 42.26 24.43
C ASP A 46 -18.49 41.39 23.38
N ARG A 47 -19.76 41.11 23.66
CA ARG A 47 -20.70 40.39 22.78
C ARG A 47 -20.74 40.96 21.35
N ARG A 48 -20.43 42.26 21.17
CA ARG A 48 -20.36 42.92 19.85
C ARG A 48 -19.12 42.53 19.05
N HIS A 49 -17.97 42.32 19.68
CA HIS A 49 -16.78 41.83 18.99
C HIS A 49 -16.93 40.36 18.56
N MET A 50 -17.71 39.58 19.32
CA MET A 50 -18.07 38.20 18.94
C MET A 50 -19.18 38.11 17.87
N ALA A 51 -19.81 39.23 17.49
CA ALA A 51 -20.97 39.25 16.59
C ALA A 51 -20.62 39.50 15.10
N MET A 52 -19.37 39.77 14.74
CA MET A 52 -18.97 40.01 13.35
C MET A 52 -18.95 38.75 12.47
N ALA A 53 -19.18 37.56 13.04
CA ALA A 53 -19.10 36.26 12.36
C ALA A 53 -20.46 35.61 11.98
N GLY A 54 -21.52 36.41 11.82
CA GLY A 54 -22.56 36.09 10.83
C GLY A 54 -23.62 35.00 11.12
N ASP A 55 -24.06 34.76 12.36
CA ASP A 55 -25.45 34.33 12.63
C ASP A 55 -25.89 34.74 14.04
N LEU A 56 -27.02 35.44 14.15
CA LEU A 56 -27.54 36.01 15.40
C LEU A 56 -28.47 35.08 16.18
N LYS A 57 -28.85 33.90 15.66
CA LYS A 57 -29.86 33.04 16.31
C LYS A 57 -29.30 31.86 17.13
N ASN A 58 -28.15 31.29 16.78
CA ASN A 58 -27.65 30.04 17.38
C ASN A 58 -26.34 30.19 18.20
N PHE A 59 -26.27 31.23 19.04
CA PHE A 59 -25.06 31.65 19.78
C PHE A 59 -24.70 30.78 21.02
N ARG A 60 -25.17 29.53 21.13
CA ARG A 60 -25.00 28.68 22.34
C ARG A 60 -23.93 27.59 22.22
N SER A 61 -23.20 27.56 21.11
CA SER A 61 -22.07 26.67 20.84
C SER A 61 -21.13 27.35 19.83
N LYS A 62 -19.92 26.80 19.65
CA LYS A 62 -18.79 27.25 18.82
C LYS A 62 -17.71 28.04 19.59
N TRP A 63 -16.84 27.35 20.33
CA TRP A 63 -15.51 26.81 19.91
C TRP A 63 -14.45 27.93 19.86
N PRO A 64 -13.23 27.76 20.43
CA PRO A 64 -12.12 28.65 20.12
C PRO A 64 -11.85 28.65 18.60
N MET A 65 -11.82 29.84 18.01
CA MET A 65 -11.59 30.04 16.59
C MET A 65 -10.41 30.97 16.37
N VAL A 66 -9.44 30.53 15.56
CA VAL A 66 -8.31 31.35 15.12
C VAL A 66 -8.59 31.82 13.70
N PHE A 67 -8.65 33.14 13.50
CA PHE A 67 -8.86 33.75 12.19
C PHE A 67 -7.59 34.43 11.71
N LEU A 68 -7.02 33.93 10.61
CA LEU A 68 -5.97 34.58 9.85
C LEU A 68 -6.59 35.09 8.54
N THR A 69 -6.66 36.41 8.37
CA THR A 69 -7.33 37.01 7.19
C THR A 69 -6.46 38.09 6.56
N ASN A 70 -6.47 38.20 5.23
CA ASN A 70 -5.77 39.26 4.47
C ASN A 70 -4.30 39.45 4.87
N SER A 71 -3.62 38.35 5.24
CA SER A 71 -2.30 38.35 5.87
C SER A 71 -1.23 37.69 5.00
N VAL A 72 0.02 38.13 5.14
CA VAL A 72 1.18 37.60 4.40
C VAL A 72 2.16 36.97 5.39
N LEU A 73 2.48 35.68 5.18
CA LEU A 73 3.41 34.87 5.95
C LEU A 73 4.61 34.52 5.08
N SER A 74 5.68 35.31 5.14
CA SER A 74 6.84 35.13 4.26
C SER A 74 8.21 35.22 4.92
N ASN A 75 9.19 34.51 4.34
CA ASN A 75 10.58 34.45 4.78
C ASN A 75 10.78 33.91 6.22
N ASN A 76 9.91 32.99 6.65
CA ASN A 76 10.02 32.30 7.95
C ASN A 76 10.62 30.89 7.77
N ASP A 77 10.95 30.24 8.89
CA ASP A 77 11.31 28.81 8.88
C ASP A 77 10.09 27.94 8.54
N ILE A 78 8.95 28.18 9.20
CA ILE A 78 7.63 27.59 8.92
C ILE A 78 6.61 28.73 8.81
N GLY A 79 5.69 28.66 7.85
CA GLY A 79 4.68 29.71 7.62
C GLY A 79 3.61 29.76 8.73
N LEU A 80 2.89 28.65 8.93
CA LEU A 80 1.93 28.44 10.01
C LEU A 80 2.23 27.09 10.69
N SER A 81 2.42 27.10 12.01
CA SER A 81 2.67 25.89 12.80
C SER A 81 1.62 25.76 13.91
N THR A 82 0.98 24.60 14.03
CA THR A 82 -0.04 24.32 15.05
C THR A 82 0.27 23.00 15.75
N VAL A 83 0.03 22.95 17.07
CA VAL A 83 0.33 21.78 17.91
C VAL A 83 -0.94 21.39 18.67
N HIS A 84 -1.45 20.19 18.40
CA HIS A 84 -2.70 19.71 18.99
C HIS A 84 -2.42 18.49 19.89
N TYR A 85 -2.52 18.66 21.19
CA TYR A 85 -2.18 17.61 22.15
C TYR A 85 -3.22 16.48 22.14
N ASN A 86 -2.76 15.22 22.18
CA ASN A 86 -3.59 14.02 22.26
C ASN A 86 -4.08 13.68 23.67
N ARG A 87 -3.41 14.22 24.70
CA ARG A 87 -3.69 14.00 26.13
C ARG A 87 -3.49 15.32 26.89
N TYR A 88 -4.06 15.40 28.09
CA TYR A 88 -3.97 16.60 28.94
C TYR A 88 -2.78 16.57 29.94
N LEU A 89 -1.98 15.49 30.00
CA LEU A 89 -0.78 15.40 30.85
C LEU A 89 0.48 15.21 30.01
N THR A 90 1.60 15.80 30.46
CA THR A 90 2.95 15.48 29.97
C THR A 90 3.45 14.15 30.56
N GLU A 91 4.73 13.82 30.39
CA GLU A 91 5.39 12.71 31.09
C GLU A 91 5.84 13.09 32.51
N LEU A 92 5.80 14.38 32.84
CA LEU A 92 6.17 14.96 34.13
C LEU A 92 4.93 15.38 34.94
N ASP A 93 3.75 14.89 34.54
CA ASP A 93 2.42 15.22 35.09
C ASP A 93 2.03 16.72 35.02
N ASP A 94 2.60 17.48 34.08
CA ASP A 94 2.14 18.86 33.81
C ASP A 94 0.81 18.86 33.05
N TYR A 95 -0.10 19.75 33.42
CA TYR A 95 -1.40 19.89 32.77
C TYR A 95 -1.30 20.74 31.50
N LEU A 96 -1.58 20.11 30.35
CA LEU A 96 -1.68 20.73 29.04
C LEU A 96 -3.10 21.25 28.80
N LEU A 97 -3.20 22.51 28.42
CA LEU A 97 -4.47 23.10 28.00
C LEU A 97 -4.91 22.51 26.65
N ARG A 98 -6.10 21.92 26.61
CA ARG A 98 -6.67 21.29 25.41
C ARG A 98 -8.13 21.72 25.25
N SER A 99 -8.53 22.04 24.02
CA SER A 99 -9.94 22.24 23.68
C SER A 99 -10.51 21.01 22.99
N SER A 100 -11.81 20.78 23.19
CA SER A 100 -12.55 19.62 22.66
C SER A 100 -12.99 19.83 21.22
N ASN A 101 -13.14 21.08 20.79
CA ASN A 101 -13.29 21.43 19.38
C ASN A 101 -12.68 22.82 19.15
N GLU A 102 -11.81 22.93 18.16
CA GLU A 102 -11.10 24.16 17.77
C GLU A 102 -11.11 24.28 16.24
N SER A 103 -11.27 25.51 15.73
CA SER A 103 -11.22 25.75 14.29
C SER A 103 -10.25 26.87 13.88
N ILE A 104 -9.43 26.61 12.88
CA ILE A 104 -8.46 27.56 12.34
C ILE A 104 -8.89 27.91 10.92
N GLN A 105 -9.14 29.20 10.67
CA GLN A 105 -9.57 29.71 9.37
C GLN A 105 -8.50 30.64 8.78
N VAL A 106 -7.98 30.27 7.62
CA VAL A 106 -7.03 31.05 6.81
C VAL A 106 -7.78 31.53 5.56
N TYR A 107 -8.07 32.82 5.47
CA TYR A 107 -8.87 33.40 4.39
C TYR A 107 -8.15 34.54 3.66
N ASN A 108 -8.01 34.41 2.35
CA ASN A 108 -7.39 35.43 1.48
C ASN A 108 -5.97 35.81 1.94
N CYS A 109 -5.14 34.81 2.23
CA CYS A 109 -3.77 34.97 2.70
C CYS A 109 -2.73 34.63 1.61
N SER A 110 -1.48 35.04 1.84
CA SER A 110 -0.31 34.62 1.07
C SER A 110 0.69 33.96 2.00
N ILE A 111 1.07 32.71 1.74
CA ILE A 111 2.08 31.97 2.48
C ILE A 111 3.22 31.65 1.50
N ASN A 112 4.33 32.39 1.58
CA ASN A 112 5.31 32.38 0.51
C ASN A 112 6.76 32.45 0.97
N ASP A 113 7.66 31.80 0.24
CA ASP A 113 9.12 31.89 0.46
C ASP A 113 9.56 31.48 1.89
N ASN A 114 8.87 30.50 2.51
CA ASN A 114 9.27 29.93 3.80
C ASN A 114 10.21 28.72 3.62
N LEU A 115 11.18 28.54 4.51
CA LEU A 115 12.30 27.58 4.36
C LEU A 115 11.85 26.10 4.43
N GLN A 116 10.85 25.80 5.25
CA GLN A 116 10.26 24.47 5.42
C GLN A 116 8.78 24.50 4.99
N GLN A 117 7.86 23.99 5.82
CA GLN A 117 6.44 23.90 5.50
C GLN A 117 5.76 25.28 5.41
N ALA A 118 4.84 25.41 4.45
CA ALA A 118 3.86 26.48 4.46
C ALA A 118 2.90 26.35 5.65
N ILE A 119 2.39 25.14 5.89
CA ILE A 119 1.51 24.83 7.03
C ILE A 119 1.94 23.47 7.63
N TYR A 120 2.22 23.46 8.93
CA TYR A 120 2.62 22.28 9.69
C TYR A 120 1.70 22.06 10.89
N VAL A 121 1.16 20.85 11.02
CA VAL A 121 0.21 20.46 12.07
C VAL A 121 0.76 19.22 12.77
N LEU A 122 1.04 19.32 14.07
CA LEU A 122 1.69 18.28 14.85
C LEU A 122 0.85 17.83 16.06
N SER A 123 0.66 16.52 16.22
CA SER A 123 0.19 15.92 17.48
C SER A 123 1.35 15.17 18.16
N PRO A 124 2.02 15.75 19.19
CA PRO A 124 3.35 15.30 19.63
C PRO A 124 3.38 14.15 20.66
N TYR A 125 2.24 13.78 21.26
CA TYR A 125 2.19 12.79 22.35
C TYR A 125 1.37 11.55 21.97
N ARG A 126 1.78 10.37 22.47
CA ARG A 126 0.94 9.16 22.48
C ARG A 126 -0.16 9.28 23.54
N VAL A 127 -1.29 8.63 23.30
CA VAL A 127 -2.37 8.46 24.28
C VAL A 127 -1.96 7.36 25.28
N ARG A 128 -2.11 7.61 26.59
CA ARG A 128 -2.24 6.51 27.57
C ARG A 128 -3.70 6.06 27.52
N HIS A 129 -3.97 4.74 27.52
CA HIS A 129 -5.29 4.11 27.29
C HIS A 129 -6.37 4.41 28.37
N ASP A 130 -6.23 5.52 29.08
CA ASP A 130 -7.24 6.06 29.97
C ASP A 130 -8.32 6.78 29.13
N ASN A 131 -9.52 6.92 29.70
CA ASN A 131 -10.76 7.21 28.98
C ASN A 131 -10.93 8.69 28.54
N HIS A 132 -9.91 9.23 27.88
CA HIS A 132 -9.80 10.62 27.43
C HIS A 132 -10.83 10.98 26.36
N ASP A 133 -11.43 12.17 26.49
CA ASP A 133 -12.32 12.70 25.47
C ASP A 133 -11.56 13.11 24.20
N MET A 134 -12.25 13.04 23.05
CA MET A 134 -11.69 13.32 21.74
C MET A 134 -11.65 14.84 21.49
N GLY A 135 -10.58 15.32 20.87
CA GLY A 135 -10.47 16.71 20.39
C GLY A 135 -10.73 16.78 18.89
N GLU A 136 -11.59 17.69 18.45
CA GLU A 136 -11.94 17.90 17.04
C GLU A 136 -11.31 19.18 16.49
N PHE A 137 -10.45 19.05 15.47
CA PHE A 137 -9.69 20.16 14.91
C PHE A 137 -10.08 20.39 13.46
N THR A 138 -10.64 21.56 13.17
CA THR A 138 -11.09 21.93 11.82
C THR A 138 -10.22 23.02 11.22
N ILE A 139 -9.52 22.72 10.14
CA ILE A 139 -8.58 23.62 9.48
C ILE A 139 -9.13 23.98 8.10
N MET A 140 -9.47 25.25 7.91
CA MET A 140 -10.09 25.77 6.69
C MET A 140 -9.16 26.77 6.02
N ILE A 141 -8.82 26.52 4.76
CA ILE A 141 -7.94 27.35 3.94
C ILE A 141 -8.73 27.78 2.71
N ASN A 142 -8.94 29.08 2.54
CA ASN A 142 -9.85 29.63 1.55
C ASN A 142 -9.18 30.80 0.79
N LYS A 143 -9.26 30.80 -0.54
CA LYS A 143 -8.69 31.86 -1.42
C LYS A 143 -7.23 32.22 -1.10
N THR A 144 -6.45 31.24 -0.66
CA THR A 144 -5.10 31.45 -0.12
C THR A 144 -4.07 30.98 -1.14
N LEU A 145 -3.06 31.82 -1.36
CA LEU A 145 -1.92 31.53 -2.23
C LEU A 145 -0.79 30.94 -1.39
N ILE A 146 -0.29 29.77 -1.79
CA ILE A 146 0.85 29.10 -1.15
C ILE A 146 1.94 28.89 -2.21
N THR A 147 3.06 29.61 -2.12
CA THR A 147 4.05 29.61 -3.22
C THR A 147 5.52 29.68 -2.78
N ARG A 148 6.40 28.95 -3.49
CA ARG A 148 7.85 28.91 -3.24
C ARG A 148 8.26 28.53 -1.80
N ASN A 149 7.46 27.71 -1.13
CA ASN A 149 7.81 27.17 0.19
C ASN A 149 8.63 25.88 0.05
N GLY A 150 9.54 25.63 1.01
CA GLY A 150 10.37 24.42 1.05
C GLY A 150 9.62 23.10 1.24
N ARG A 151 8.37 23.17 1.72
CA ARG A 151 7.33 22.11 1.69
C ARG A 151 5.94 22.78 1.67
N GLY A 152 4.93 22.05 1.20
CA GLY A 152 3.53 22.51 1.19
C GLY A 152 2.84 22.37 2.56
N VAL A 153 1.76 21.60 2.62
CA VAL A 153 0.95 21.36 3.84
C VAL A 153 1.25 19.98 4.38
N MET A 154 1.51 19.86 5.69
CA MET A 154 1.86 18.60 6.34
C MET A 154 1.20 18.46 7.70
N GLN A 155 0.38 17.42 7.87
CA GLN A 155 -0.14 16.96 9.16
C GLN A 155 0.57 15.67 9.57
N GLN A 156 1.12 15.64 10.79
CA GLN A 156 1.74 14.46 11.37
C GLN A 156 1.28 14.25 12.83
N SER A 157 0.96 13.00 13.16
CA SER A 157 0.86 12.55 14.56
C SER A 157 2.10 11.74 14.93
N TRP A 158 2.58 11.88 16.17
CA TRP A 158 3.70 11.10 16.68
C TRP A 158 3.45 9.59 16.60
N ASP A 159 2.22 9.19 16.93
CA ASP A 159 1.70 7.86 16.70
C ASP A 159 0.35 7.99 15.99
N ILE A 160 0.19 7.32 14.85
CA ILE A 160 -1.07 7.34 14.11
C ILE A 160 -2.10 6.41 14.75
N ARG A 161 -1.68 5.36 15.45
CA ARG A 161 -2.57 4.42 16.15
C ARG A 161 -2.93 4.96 17.53
N GLU A 162 -1.96 5.41 18.31
CA GLU A 162 -2.18 5.90 19.69
C GLU A 162 -2.43 7.43 19.76
N SER A 163 -3.42 7.91 18.99
CA SER A 163 -3.78 9.34 18.88
C SER A 163 -5.30 9.51 18.80
N ASN A 164 -5.86 10.43 19.59
CA ASN A 164 -7.31 10.57 19.84
C ASN A 164 -7.80 11.98 19.48
N ASN A 165 -7.38 12.44 18.30
CA ASN A 165 -7.71 13.74 17.72
C ASN A 165 -8.41 13.55 16.36
N LEU A 166 -9.63 14.07 16.23
CA LEU A 166 -10.34 14.14 14.97
C LEU A 166 -9.85 15.36 14.17
N PHE A 167 -9.63 15.19 12.87
CA PHE A 167 -9.14 16.24 11.98
C PHE A 167 -10.07 16.40 10.77
N ASN A 168 -10.49 17.63 10.53
CA ASN A 168 -11.30 18.05 9.40
C ASN A 168 -10.53 19.09 8.58
N TRP A 169 -10.28 18.82 7.31
CA TRP A 169 -9.55 19.70 6.40
C TRP A 169 -10.46 20.25 5.30
N VAL A 170 -10.40 21.55 5.05
CA VAL A 170 -11.17 22.22 4.00
C VAL A 170 -10.23 23.10 3.18
N PHE A 171 -10.07 22.79 1.90
CA PHE A 171 -9.34 23.60 0.92
C PHE A 171 -10.34 24.12 -0.12
N GLU A 172 -10.57 25.43 -0.17
CA GLU A 172 -11.49 26.06 -1.12
C GLU A 172 -10.81 27.17 -1.90
N SER A 173 -10.76 27.06 -3.23
CA SER A 173 -10.10 28.06 -4.09
C SER A 173 -8.63 28.33 -3.69
N VAL A 174 -7.91 27.28 -3.27
CA VAL A 174 -6.50 27.36 -2.85
C VAL A 174 -5.60 27.22 -4.07
N THR A 175 -4.55 28.05 -4.13
CA THR A 175 -3.56 28.01 -5.22
C THR A 175 -2.20 27.65 -4.64
N MET A 176 -1.66 26.48 -4.99
CA MET A 176 -0.35 26.00 -4.56
C MET A 176 0.61 25.93 -5.75
N GLU A 177 1.59 26.85 -5.83
CA GLU A 177 2.49 26.96 -6.98
C GLU A 177 3.98 27.04 -6.62
N GLU A 178 4.82 26.31 -7.34
CA GLU A 178 6.30 26.37 -7.23
C GLU A 178 6.84 25.98 -5.84
N ASN A 179 6.11 25.16 -5.07
CA ASN A 179 6.57 24.65 -3.77
C ASN A 179 7.39 23.36 -3.93
N ALA A 180 8.27 23.08 -2.96
CA ALA A 180 9.01 21.82 -2.86
C ALA A 180 8.23 20.77 -2.02
N GLY A 181 7.02 20.45 -2.47
CA GLY A 181 6.17 19.41 -1.89
C GLY A 181 4.69 19.67 -2.18
N GLY A 182 3.83 18.76 -1.74
CA GLY A 182 2.37 18.87 -1.88
C GLY A 182 1.62 18.97 -0.55
N VAL A 183 0.56 18.19 -0.42
CA VAL A 183 -0.30 18.10 0.77
C VAL A 183 -0.17 16.68 1.32
N SER A 184 0.24 16.53 2.58
CA SER A 184 0.40 15.22 3.23
C SER A 184 -0.36 15.19 4.55
N LEU A 185 -1.45 14.43 4.60
CA LEU A 185 -2.35 14.33 5.75
C LEU A 185 -2.30 12.92 6.36
N SER A 186 -1.72 12.79 7.55
CA SER A 186 -1.63 11.52 8.29
C SER A 186 -2.68 11.45 9.40
N LEU A 187 -3.83 10.84 9.11
CA LEU A 187 -5.04 10.85 9.94
C LEU A 187 -4.99 9.74 11.04
N PRO A 188 -5.05 10.09 12.34
CA PRO A 188 -4.94 9.13 13.42
C PRO A 188 -6.17 8.22 13.60
N TYR A 189 -5.98 7.10 14.31
CA TYR A 189 -6.99 6.08 14.53
C TYR A 189 -7.86 6.41 15.76
N VAL A 190 -9.13 6.73 15.51
CA VAL A 190 -10.06 7.13 16.56
C VAL A 190 -10.64 5.88 17.25
N TRP A 191 -10.02 5.46 18.35
CA TRP A 191 -10.42 4.27 19.13
C TRP A 191 -11.87 4.28 19.63
N ARG A 192 -12.47 5.46 19.83
CA ARG A 192 -13.91 5.60 20.10
C ARG A 192 -14.70 5.51 18.80
N PHE A 193 -14.69 4.33 18.17
CA PHE A 193 -15.41 4.08 16.92
C PHE A 193 -16.90 4.31 17.11
N ASN A 194 -17.39 5.39 16.52
CA ASN A 194 -18.79 5.73 16.35
C ASN A 194 -18.88 6.42 14.98
N GLU A 195 -19.79 5.95 14.12
CA GLU A 195 -19.98 6.42 12.75
C GLU A 195 -20.22 7.94 12.65
N ASN A 196 -20.64 8.56 13.76
CA ASN A 196 -20.85 10.00 13.87
C ASN A 196 -19.56 10.85 14.02
N PHE A 197 -18.39 10.22 14.20
CA PHE A 197 -17.10 10.90 14.40
C PHE A 197 -16.04 10.36 13.44
N THR A 198 -16.03 10.89 12.22
CA THR A 198 -15.12 10.48 11.12
C THR A 198 -14.33 11.66 10.61
N HIS A 199 -13.05 11.46 10.26
CA HIS A 199 -12.24 12.50 9.64
C HIS A 199 -12.87 13.00 8.34
N SER A 200 -12.60 14.25 7.97
CA SER A 200 -13.03 14.79 6.68
C SER A 200 -11.92 15.53 5.94
N VAL A 201 -11.88 15.38 4.63
CA VAL A 201 -11.01 16.14 3.72
C VAL A 201 -11.84 16.62 2.55
N TYR A 202 -12.05 17.93 2.47
CA TYR A 202 -12.79 18.60 1.41
C TYR A 202 -11.83 19.47 0.59
N VAL A 203 -11.83 19.29 -0.73
CA VAL A 203 -11.07 20.12 -1.68
C VAL A 203 -12.02 20.55 -2.79
N ASN A 204 -12.15 21.85 -3.03
CA ASN A 204 -12.99 22.40 -4.08
C ASN A 204 -12.29 23.53 -4.83
N ALA A 205 -12.42 23.53 -6.17
CA ALA A 205 -11.97 24.59 -7.08
C ALA A 205 -10.50 25.04 -6.85
N SER A 206 -9.64 24.12 -6.42
CA SER A 206 -8.26 24.42 -6.01
C SER A 206 -7.26 24.02 -7.11
N SER A 207 -6.14 24.74 -7.20
CA SER A 207 -5.12 24.59 -8.23
C SER A 207 -3.75 24.28 -7.62
N PHE A 208 -3.16 23.17 -8.04
CA PHE A 208 -1.83 22.71 -7.61
C PHE A 208 -0.97 22.61 -8.87
N SER A 209 -0.06 23.58 -9.11
CA SER A 209 0.73 23.60 -10.34
C SER A 209 2.23 23.87 -10.16
N ARG A 210 3.05 23.30 -11.05
CA ARG A 210 4.51 23.51 -11.10
C ARG A 210 5.26 23.22 -9.79
N ASN A 211 4.71 22.36 -8.93
CA ASN A 211 5.37 21.96 -7.67
C ASN A 211 6.39 20.83 -7.92
N THR A 212 7.42 20.75 -7.09
CA THR A 212 8.50 19.75 -7.16
C THR A 212 8.48 18.82 -5.95
N GLY A 213 8.76 17.52 -6.14
CA GLY A 213 8.56 16.54 -5.07
C GLY A 213 7.10 16.44 -4.62
N PHE A 214 6.16 16.78 -5.51
CA PHE A 214 4.73 16.90 -5.18
C PHE A 214 4.08 15.56 -4.83
N GLY A 215 2.99 15.64 -4.08
CA GLY A 215 2.07 14.55 -3.82
C GLY A 215 0.93 15.07 -2.96
N PHE A 216 -0.31 14.78 -3.35
CA PHE A 216 -1.50 14.96 -2.54
C PHE A 216 -1.83 13.62 -1.88
N VAL A 217 -1.51 13.46 -0.60
CA VAL A 217 -1.60 12.19 0.12
C VAL A 217 -2.54 12.33 1.33
N VAL A 218 -3.55 11.47 1.40
CA VAL A 218 -4.38 11.29 2.60
C VAL A 218 -4.22 9.85 3.07
N ASP A 219 -3.60 9.67 4.22
CA ASP A 219 -3.21 8.38 4.81
C ASP A 219 -3.83 8.19 6.21
N GLY A 220 -3.85 6.96 6.70
CA GLY A 220 -4.29 6.60 8.04
C GLY A 220 -5.75 6.14 8.12
N HIS A 221 -6.46 6.55 9.17
CA HIS A 221 -7.79 6.04 9.52
C HIS A 221 -8.89 6.36 8.48
N PHE A 222 -10.08 5.82 8.71
CA PHE A 222 -11.29 6.11 7.93
C PHE A 222 -11.60 7.61 7.89
N ALA A 223 -11.88 8.11 6.69
CA ALA A 223 -12.22 9.51 6.44
C ALA A 223 -13.19 9.66 5.26
N LYS A 224 -13.98 10.73 5.29
CA LYS A 224 -14.81 11.19 4.17
C LYS A 224 -14.00 12.17 3.31
N VAL A 225 -13.82 11.84 2.04
CA VAL A 225 -12.96 12.58 1.11
C VAL A 225 -13.79 13.05 -0.08
N ASN A 226 -13.94 14.36 -0.24
CA ASN A 226 -14.63 14.98 -1.37
C ASN A 226 -13.67 15.95 -2.06
N ILE A 227 -13.36 15.68 -3.33
CA ILE A 227 -12.39 16.44 -4.12
C ILE A 227 -13.02 16.75 -5.46
N THR A 228 -13.33 18.03 -5.68
CA THR A 228 -14.13 18.49 -6.82
C THR A 228 -13.54 19.70 -7.53
N PHE A 229 -13.76 19.77 -8.85
CA PHE A 229 -13.39 20.88 -9.72
C PHE A 229 -11.92 21.34 -9.61
N SER A 230 -11.02 20.47 -9.15
CA SER A 230 -9.66 20.82 -8.77
C SER A 230 -8.64 20.36 -9.81
N ASN A 231 -7.51 21.06 -9.85
CA ASN A 231 -6.57 21.00 -10.96
C ASN A 231 -5.15 20.69 -10.47
N PHE A 232 -4.52 19.69 -11.09
CA PHE A 232 -3.16 19.24 -10.82
C PHE A 232 -2.38 19.27 -12.13
N GLU A 233 -1.62 20.34 -12.38
CA GLU A 233 -0.91 20.56 -13.66
C GLU A 233 0.60 20.76 -13.52
N ASP A 234 1.36 20.17 -14.45
CA ASP A 234 2.82 20.39 -14.59
C ASP A 234 3.64 20.11 -13.30
N ASN A 235 3.15 19.25 -12.39
CA ASN A 235 3.87 18.92 -11.16
C ASN A 235 4.89 17.81 -11.41
N THR A 236 6.07 17.94 -10.82
CA THR A 236 7.04 16.84 -10.70
C THR A 236 6.85 16.21 -9.33
N CYS A 237 6.40 14.96 -9.30
CA CYS A 237 5.97 14.29 -8.07
C CYS A 237 7.17 13.83 -7.21
N LYS A 238 6.90 13.23 -6.06
CA LYS A 238 7.86 12.34 -5.37
C LYS A 238 7.69 10.90 -5.85
N HIS A 239 6.44 10.40 -5.77
CA HIS A 239 6.04 9.10 -6.27
C HIS A 239 4.99 9.32 -7.36
N GLY A 240 3.76 9.69 -6.96
CA GLY A 240 2.71 10.13 -7.88
C GLY A 240 1.97 11.38 -7.42
N THR A 241 1.07 11.88 -8.27
CA THR A 241 0.38 13.16 -8.06
C THR A 241 -0.59 13.11 -6.89
N PHE A 242 -1.33 12.01 -6.76
CA PHE A 242 -2.44 11.85 -5.82
C PHE A 242 -2.46 10.43 -5.25
N ALA A 243 -2.60 10.28 -3.93
CA ALA A 243 -2.67 8.99 -3.26
C ALA A 243 -3.64 9.00 -2.06
N MET A 244 -4.53 8.02 -2.02
CA MET A 244 -5.37 7.69 -0.87
C MET A 244 -4.84 6.40 -0.26
N ARG A 245 -4.57 6.39 1.06
CA ARG A 245 -3.86 5.30 1.76
C ARG A 245 -4.45 4.97 3.13
N GLY A 246 -4.11 3.78 3.64
CA GLY A 246 -4.44 3.32 4.99
C GLY A 246 -5.77 2.55 5.05
N MET A 247 -6.64 2.88 6.00
CA MET A 247 -8.01 2.35 6.07
C MET A 247 -8.90 2.93 4.98
N GLU A 248 -10.06 2.31 4.74
CA GLU A 248 -11.02 2.73 3.72
C GLU A 248 -11.38 4.21 3.81
N LYS A 249 -11.69 4.80 2.65
CA LYS A 249 -12.11 6.20 2.54
C LYS A 249 -13.46 6.24 1.83
N GLU A 250 -14.42 6.99 2.38
CA GLU A 250 -15.65 7.31 1.67
C GLU A 250 -15.33 8.41 0.66
N MET A 251 -15.25 8.08 -0.63
CA MET A 251 -14.63 8.94 -1.65
C MET A 251 -15.63 9.44 -2.70
N PHE A 252 -15.60 10.75 -2.96
CA PHE A 252 -16.26 11.39 -4.09
C PHE A 252 -15.26 12.32 -4.80
N ILE A 253 -14.67 11.83 -5.89
CA ILE A 253 -13.63 12.53 -6.65
C ILE A 253 -14.18 12.81 -8.05
N HIS A 254 -14.59 14.05 -8.31
CA HIS A 254 -15.41 14.41 -9.48
C HIS A 254 -14.96 15.72 -10.17
N ASP A 255 -15.02 15.79 -11.51
CA ASP A 255 -14.61 16.96 -12.32
C ASP A 255 -13.15 17.45 -12.12
N ASN A 256 -12.22 16.59 -11.71
CA ASN A 256 -10.81 16.98 -11.50
C ASN A 256 -9.94 16.75 -12.75
N LYS A 257 -8.82 17.45 -12.80
CA LYS A 257 -7.85 17.40 -13.91
C LYS A 257 -6.46 17.08 -13.41
N PHE A 258 -5.83 16.09 -14.04
CA PHE A 258 -4.46 15.65 -13.81
C PHE A 258 -3.73 15.70 -15.16
N LEU A 259 -3.05 16.82 -15.43
CA LEU A 259 -2.48 17.11 -16.75
C LEU A 259 -0.97 17.35 -16.68
N ARG A 260 -0.20 16.71 -17.57
CA ARG A 260 1.24 16.98 -17.77
C ARG A 260 2.12 16.80 -16.51
N ASN A 261 1.66 16.03 -15.53
CA ASN A 261 2.45 15.71 -14.34
C ASN A 261 3.48 14.61 -14.65
N VAL A 262 4.56 14.58 -13.88
CA VAL A 262 5.64 13.57 -13.97
C VAL A 262 5.69 12.77 -12.68
N GLY A 263 5.56 11.44 -12.77
CA GLY A 263 5.53 10.54 -11.61
C GLY A 263 5.45 9.06 -12.01
N THR A 264 5.60 8.14 -11.07
CA THR A 264 5.36 6.69 -11.32
C THR A 264 3.87 6.38 -11.46
N TYR A 265 3.00 7.17 -10.84
CA TYR A 265 1.55 7.11 -11.05
C TYR A 265 0.91 8.49 -10.94
N MET A 266 -0.32 8.65 -11.44
CA MET A 266 -1.07 9.90 -11.27
C MET A 266 -2.03 9.81 -10.10
N VAL A 267 -2.80 8.73 -10.03
CA VAL A 267 -3.78 8.47 -8.97
C VAL A 267 -3.53 7.08 -8.38
N GLU A 268 -3.35 6.98 -7.07
CA GLU A 268 -3.28 5.70 -6.33
C GLU A 268 -4.38 5.62 -5.26
N PHE A 269 -5.06 4.48 -5.21
CA PHE A 269 -5.90 4.06 -4.09
C PHE A 269 -5.26 2.80 -3.50
N ASN A 270 -4.79 2.84 -2.25
CA ASN A 270 -4.17 1.68 -1.60
C ASN A 270 -4.77 1.48 -0.19
N MET A 271 -5.71 0.54 -0.06
CA MET A 271 -6.54 0.38 1.14
C MET A 271 -6.30 -0.95 1.86
N ASP A 272 -5.67 -0.89 3.03
CA ASP A 272 -5.12 -2.04 3.78
C ASP A 272 -6.10 -2.69 4.79
N SER A 273 -7.40 -2.38 4.72
CA SER A 273 -8.39 -2.67 5.78
C SER A 273 -9.54 -3.61 5.34
N GLN A 274 -10.31 -4.14 6.29
CA GLN A 274 -11.18 -5.32 6.11
C GLN A 274 -12.64 -5.03 5.68
N SER A 275 -12.87 -4.05 4.81
CA SER A 275 -14.18 -3.75 4.19
C SER A 275 -14.90 -4.97 3.63
N GLY A 276 -14.18 -5.94 3.06
CA GLY A 276 -14.74 -7.23 2.59
C GLY A 276 -15.47 -8.07 3.67
N ILE A 277 -15.37 -7.69 4.96
CA ILE A 277 -16.10 -8.29 6.09
C ILE A 277 -17.09 -7.28 6.72
N LEU A 278 -16.80 -5.98 6.64
CA LEU A 278 -17.55 -4.92 7.36
C LEU A 278 -18.62 -4.21 6.51
N GLY A 279 -18.58 -4.34 5.18
CA GLY A 279 -19.53 -3.74 4.24
C GLY A 279 -18.87 -2.85 3.19
N ASP A 280 -19.60 -2.57 2.10
CA ASP A 280 -19.10 -1.76 0.99
C ASP A 280 -18.99 -0.27 1.37
N VAL A 281 -17.78 0.27 1.35
CA VAL A 281 -17.51 1.71 1.54
C VAL A 281 -17.51 2.41 0.18
N PHE A 282 -18.45 3.34 -0.02
CA PHE A 282 -18.61 4.07 -1.28
C PHE A 282 -17.36 4.82 -1.70
N ALA A 283 -16.94 4.61 -2.95
CA ALA A 283 -15.78 5.26 -3.55
C ALA A 283 -16.00 5.48 -5.05
N TYR A 284 -16.05 6.76 -5.44
CA TYR A 284 -16.32 7.19 -6.81
C TYR A 284 -15.17 8.07 -7.33
N PHE A 285 -14.67 7.72 -8.52
CA PHE A 285 -13.75 8.52 -9.33
C PHE A 285 -14.38 8.71 -10.71
N GLU A 286 -15.09 9.83 -10.90
CA GLU A 286 -15.95 10.04 -12.08
C GLU A 286 -15.75 11.42 -12.72
N TYR A 287 -15.92 11.53 -14.05
CA TYR A 287 -15.77 12.79 -14.79
C TYR A 287 -14.40 13.48 -14.65
N ASN A 288 -13.35 12.73 -14.28
CA ASN A 288 -11.99 13.25 -14.18
C ASN A 288 -11.24 13.10 -15.51
N ILE A 289 -10.23 13.95 -15.71
CA ILE A 289 -9.36 13.94 -16.90
C ILE A 289 -7.93 13.65 -16.45
N VAL A 290 -7.35 12.54 -16.91
CA VAL A 290 -5.98 12.11 -16.59
C VAL A 290 -5.23 11.91 -17.91
N GLN A 291 -4.64 12.97 -18.46
CA GLN A 291 -4.06 12.98 -19.81
C GLN A 291 -2.73 13.74 -19.90
N HIS A 292 -1.90 13.39 -20.89
CA HIS A 292 -0.58 14.01 -21.15
C HIS A 292 0.44 13.86 -20.02
N ASN A 293 0.20 12.99 -19.05
CA ASN A 293 1.13 12.73 -17.96
C ASN A 293 2.27 11.80 -18.41
N LYS A 294 3.39 11.82 -17.68
CA LYS A 294 4.63 11.13 -18.05
C LYS A 294 5.22 10.35 -16.89
N HIS A 295 5.86 9.22 -17.19
CA HIS A 295 6.75 8.57 -16.23
C HIS A 295 8.08 9.35 -16.11
N TYR A 296 8.85 9.11 -15.05
CA TYR A 296 10.21 9.65 -14.97
C TYR A 296 11.07 9.15 -16.14
N PRO A 297 11.97 9.96 -16.72
CA PRO A 297 12.80 9.54 -17.84
C PRO A 297 13.69 8.36 -17.44
N VAL A 298 13.34 7.16 -17.93
CA VAL A 298 14.06 5.92 -17.64
C VAL A 298 15.46 5.99 -18.25
N THR A 299 16.48 6.04 -17.41
CA THR A 299 17.88 5.85 -17.83
C THR A 299 18.03 4.47 -18.46
N LYS A 300 18.85 4.35 -19.51
CA LYS A 300 19.00 3.11 -20.33
C LYS A 300 19.72 1.95 -19.62
N LEU A 301 19.48 1.74 -18.32
CA LEU A 301 20.07 0.68 -17.51
C LEU A 301 19.08 -0.47 -17.32
N LYS A 302 19.49 -1.65 -17.82
CA LYS A 302 18.62 -2.80 -18.11
C LYS A 302 17.96 -3.46 -16.91
N SER A 303 18.75 -3.76 -15.88
CA SER A 303 18.28 -4.05 -14.51
C SER A 303 17.51 -5.37 -14.20
N ARG A 304 16.57 -5.48 -13.20
CA ARG A 304 15.89 -6.78 -12.82
C ARG A 304 14.39 -6.91 -12.35
N ALA A 305 13.59 -5.93 -11.89
CA ALA A 305 12.19 -6.17 -11.38
C ALA A 305 11.01 -6.18 -12.41
N PHE A 306 9.91 -6.92 -12.16
CA PHE A 306 8.80 -7.15 -13.11
C PHE A 306 7.45 -6.65 -12.57
N GLN A 307 7.28 -5.35 -12.43
CA GLN A 307 6.00 -4.68 -12.18
C GLN A 307 5.76 -3.63 -13.26
N ALA A 308 4.52 -3.14 -13.41
CA ALA A 308 4.28 -1.92 -14.18
C ALA A 308 5.16 -0.79 -13.61
N ALA A 309 6.13 -0.30 -14.39
CA ALA A 309 7.05 0.74 -13.95
C ALA A 309 6.33 2.09 -13.82
N SER A 310 5.25 2.27 -14.58
CA SER A 310 4.35 3.41 -14.53
C SER A 310 2.90 3.06 -14.85
N THR A 311 1.95 3.72 -14.19
CA THR A 311 0.51 3.55 -14.46
C THR A 311 -0.28 4.84 -14.22
N ALA A 312 -1.24 5.22 -15.06
CA ALA A 312 -2.01 6.45 -14.83
C ALA A 312 -2.87 6.36 -13.54
N ILE A 313 -3.69 5.32 -13.40
CA ILE A 313 -4.51 5.05 -12.21
C ILE A 313 -4.23 3.66 -11.63
N VAL A 314 -3.96 3.60 -10.33
CA VAL A 314 -3.59 2.39 -9.59
C VAL A 314 -4.63 2.15 -8.49
N VAL A 315 -5.20 0.95 -8.46
CA VAL A 315 -6.05 0.48 -7.35
C VAL A 315 -5.36 -0.71 -6.70
N ARG A 316 -5.23 -0.68 -5.37
CA ARG A 316 -4.51 -1.66 -4.56
C ARG A 316 -5.21 -1.87 -3.21
N GLY A 317 -4.94 -3.01 -2.59
CA GLY A 317 -5.52 -3.35 -1.29
C GLY A 317 -6.90 -4.00 -1.46
N LEU A 318 -7.87 -3.63 -0.62
CA LEU A 318 -9.12 -4.36 -0.45
C LEU A 318 -10.40 -3.56 -0.82
N GLN A 319 -10.36 -2.21 -0.77
CA GLN A 319 -11.54 -1.38 -1.06
C GLN A 319 -11.77 -1.23 -2.57
N LYS A 320 -12.96 -1.60 -3.05
CA LYS A 320 -13.39 -1.34 -4.42
C LYS A 320 -13.58 0.16 -4.68
N VAL A 321 -13.20 0.62 -5.88
CA VAL A 321 -13.40 1.99 -6.36
C VAL A 321 -14.16 1.93 -7.68
N ASN A 322 -15.25 2.70 -7.80
CA ASN A 322 -15.98 2.87 -9.06
C ASN A 322 -15.27 3.94 -9.90
N ILE A 323 -14.75 3.56 -11.07
CA ILE A 323 -14.00 4.46 -11.95
C ILE A 323 -14.78 4.57 -13.25
N THR A 324 -15.71 5.52 -13.38
CA THR A 324 -16.54 5.62 -14.60
C THR A 324 -16.56 7.02 -15.20
N HIS A 325 -16.84 7.13 -16.50
CA HIS A 325 -16.98 8.43 -17.17
C HIS A 325 -15.71 9.31 -17.10
N ASN A 326 -14.50 8.74 -17.12
CA ASN A 326 -13.24 9.48 -17.11
C ASN A 326 -12.54 9.49 -18.48
N LEU A 327 -11.63 10.45 -18.68
CA LEU A 327 -10.76 10.53 -19.86
C LEU A 327 -9.31 10.15 -19.50
N PHE A 328 -8.91 8.93 -19.86
CA PHE A 328 -7.52 8.45 -19.84
C PHE A 328 -6.88 8.57 -21.23
N GLY A 329 -5.66 8.05 -21.41
CA GLY A 329 -4.96 8.05 -22.68
C GLY A 329 -4.20 9.34 -23.01
N SER A 330 -3.40 9.30 -24.08
CA SER A 330 -2.36 10.30 -24.38
C SER A 330 -1.34 10.48 -23.24
N ASN A 331 -1.24 9.52 -22.32
CA ASN A 331 -0.24 9.45 -21.27
C ASN A 331 0.98 8.64 -21.75
N GLU A 332 2.18 9.07 -21.40
CA GLU A 332 3.43 8.33 -21.64
C GLU A 332 3.69 7.29 -20.52
N MET A 333 2.63 6.66 -19.98
CA MET A 333 2.71 5.62 -18.95
C MET A 333 2.63 4.23 -19.59
N ASP A 334 3.18 3.19 -18.94
CA ASP A 334 3.17 1.81 -19.47
C ASP A 334 1.74 1.24 -19.55
N TYR A 335 0.92 1.53 -18.54
CA TYR A 335 -0.49 1.15 -18.45
C TYR A 335 -1.35 2.36 -18.07
N GLU A 336 -2.62 2.36 -18.47
CA GLU A 336 -3.58 3.35 -17.98
C GLU A 336 -4.14 2.92 -16.62
N LEU A 337 -4.52 1.65 -16.44
CA LEU A 337 -5.08 1.10 -15.20
C LEU A 337 -4.27 -0.10 -14.67
N LEU A 338 -4.14 -0.19 -13.34
CA LEU A 338 -3.70 -1.39 -12.62
C LEU A 338 -4.76 -1.77 -11.58
N ALA A 339 -5.44 -2.91 -11.79
CA ALA A 339 -6.59 -3.40 -11.02
C ALA A 339 -6.17 -4.29 -9.83
N GLY A 340 -5.19 -3.84 -9.03
CA GLY A 340 -4.49 -4.60 -8.00
C GLY A 340 -5.25 -4.89 -6.70
N LEU A 341 -6.56 -5.11 -6.78
CA LEU A 341 -7.41 -5.47 -5.65
C LEU A 341 -7.23 -6.94 -5.25
N TYR A 342 -6.78 -7.15 -4.02
CA TYR A 342 -6.63 -8.48 -3.44
C TYR A 342 -7.99 -9.01 -2.97
N THR A 343 -8.20 -10.32 -3.13
CA THR A 343 -9.49 -10.98 -2.85
C THR A 343 -9.28 -12.47 -2.61
N ALA A 344 -10.16 -13.09 -1.83
CA ALA A 344 -10.27 -14.55 -1.72
C ALA A 344 -11.31 -15.16 -2.68
N ARG A 345 -11.99 -14.33 -3.48
CA ARG A 345 -13.05 -14.70 -4.44
C ARG A 345 -12.60 -14.43 -5.86
N ILE A 346 -12.78 -15.40 -6.75
CA ILE A 346 -12.44 -15.32 -8.19
C ILE A 346 -13.30 -14.27 -8.90
N GLU A 347 -14.59 -14.20 -8.55
CA GLU A 347 -15.56 -13.23 -9.08
C GLU A 347 -15.38 -11.86 -8.40
N ASN A 348 -14.21 -11.26 -8.55
CA ASN A 348 -13.92 -9.92 -8.08
C ASN A 348 -13.71 -8.96 -9.25
N TYR A 349 -14.76 -8.20 -9.55
CA TYR A 349 -14.76 -7.19 -10.58
C TYR A 349 -14.50 -5.81 -9.97
N ILE A 350 -13.71 -4.99 -10.67
CA ILE A 350 -13.68 -3.54 -10.53
C ILE A 350 -14.45 -2.94 -11.71
N ASN A 351 -15.44 -2.09 -11.42
CA ASN A 351 -16.17 -1.38 -12.46
C ASN A 351 -15.30 -0.23 -12.99
N VAL A 352 -14.89 -0.35 -14.25
CA VAL A 352 -14.15 0.65 -15.00
C VAL A 352 -14.85 0.98 -16.34
N GLU A 353 -16.18 0.91 -16.34
CA GLU A 353 -17.06 1.21 -17.48
C GLU A 353 -17.06 2.69 -17.87
N ALA A 354 -17.55 2.98 -19.08
CA ALA A 354 -17.78 4.31 -19.63
C ALA A 354 -16.55 5.24 -19.61
N ASN A 355 -15.33 4.70 -19.62
CA ASN A 355 -14.10 5.48 -19.72
C ASN A 355 -13.59 5.56 -21.16
N TRP A 356 -12.85 6.63 -21.47
CA TRP A 356 -12.03 6.74 -22.69
C TRP A 356 -10.60 6.31 -22.36
N TRP A 357 -10.04 5.41 -23.16
CA TRP A 357 -8.73 4.78 -22.90
C TRP A 357 -7.63 5.21 -23.89
N GLY A 358 -7.91 6.17 -24.77
CA GLY A 358 -7.01 6.62 -25.84
C GLY A 358 -7.28 6.03 -27.22
N SER A 359 -8.14 5.00 -27.32
CA SER A 359 -8.57 4.34 -28.57
C SER A 359 -9.98 3.77 -28.41
N ASP A 360 -10.67 3.51 -29.54
CA ASP A 360 -11.94 2.79 -29.61
C ASP A 360 -11.78 1.28 -29.98
N ASP A 361 -10.54 0.80 -30.13
CA ASP A 361 -10.21 -0.62 -30.32
C ASP A 361 -10.08 -1.34 -28.98
N ALA A 362 -10.99 -2.30 -28.72
CA ALA A 362 -11.00 -3.11 -27.51
C ALA A 362 -9.69 -3.92 -27.29
N SER A 363 -8.95 -4.25 -28.35
CA SER A 363 -7.66 -4.95 -28.25
C SER A 363 -6.58 -4.04 -27.68
N TYR A 364 -6.47 -2.81 -28.19
CA TYR A 364 -5.62 -1.78 -27.63
C TYR A 364 -5.97 -1.48 -26.17
N ILE A 365 -7.27 -1.34 -25.84
CA ILE A 365 -7.73 -1.07 -24.47
C ILE A 365 -7.26 -2.17 -23.51
N ARG A 366 -7.46 -3.44 -23.89
CA ARG A 366 -7.01 -4.59 -23.10
C ARG A 366 -5.51 -4.56 -22.83
N GLU A 367 -4.67 -4.25 -23.83
CA GLU A 367 -3.22 -4.13 -23.65
C GLU A 367 -2.77 -2.94 -22.77
N ARG A 368 -3.66 -1.98 -22.48
CA ARG A 368 -3.40 -0.81 -21.62
C ARG A 368 -3.93 -0.97 -20.20
N ILE A 369 -4.62 -2.05 -19.89
CA ILE A 369 -5.17 -2.36 -18.57
C ILE A 369 -4.42 -3.56 -18.00
N PHE A 370 -3.91 -3.45 -16.78
CA PHE A 370 -3.26 -4.55 -16.07
C PHE A 370 -4.23 -5.17 -15.05
N ASP A 371 -4.71 -6.38 -15.30
CA ASP A 371 -5.79 -7.02 -14.51
C ASP A 371 -5.54 -8.50 -14.16
N PHE A 372 -6.58 -9.22 -13.71
CA PHE A 372 -6.54 -10.66 -13.43
C PHE A 372 -5.89 -11.49 -14.55
N ASN A 373 -6.06 -11.11 -15.82
CA ASN A 373 -5.53 -11.85 -16.97
C ASN A 373 -4.02 -11.66 -17.15
N ASP A 374 -3.45 -10.60 -16.58
CA ASP A 374 -2.01 -10.43 -16.41
C ASP A 374 -1.52 -11.22 -15.22
N TRP A 375 -2.06 -10.91 -14.02
CA TRP A 375 -1.77 -11.56 -12.75
C TRP A 375 -3.05 -11.99 -12.02
N ASN A 376 -3.22 -13.28 -11.80
CA ASN A 376 -4.43 -13.89 -11.22
C ASN A 376 -4.68 -13.60 -9.72
N ASN A 377 -3.87 -12.73 -9.09
CA ASN A 377 -4.08 -12.23 -7.73
C ASN A 377 -4.77 -10.85 -7.69
N PHE A 378 -5.03 -10.25 -8.86
CA PHE A 378 -5.70 -8.96 -9.04
C PHE A 378 -7.19 -9.12 -9.37
N ALA A 379 -7.94 -8.02 -9.47
CA ALA A 379 -9.33 -8.04 -9.92
C ALA A 379 -9.46 -8.08 -11.45
N ILE A 380 -10.60 -8.55 -11.94
CA ILE A 380 -11.00 -8.42 -13.34
C ILE A 380 -11.47 -6.98 -13.56
N ALA A 381 -10.94 -6.32 -14.59
CA ALA A 381 -11.31 -4.95 -14.93
C ALA A 381 -12.46 -4.93 -15.94
N ASP A 382 -13.68 -4.59 -15.49
CA ASP A 382 -14.82 -4.48 -16.39
C ASP A 382 -14.84 -3.12 -17.07
N TYR A 383 -14.25 -3.06 -18.27
CA TYR A 383 -14.09 -1.84 -19.06
C TYR A 383 -15.17 -1.66 -20.14
N GLN A 384 -16.13 -2.58 -20.25
CA GLN A 384 -17.16 -2.54 -21.28
C GLN A 384 -18.53 -2.18 -20.69
N PRO A 385 -19.23 -1.16 -21.22
CA PRO A 385 -18.93 -0.43 -22.45
C PRO A 385 -17.89 0.70 -22.23
N PHE A 386 -17.12 1.05 -23.25
CA PHE A 386 -16.12 2.15 -23.22
C PHE A 386 -16.54 3.32 -24.11
N LEU A 387 -16.02 4.53 -23.88
CA LEU A 387 -16.29 5.70 -24.72
C LEU A 387 -15.63 5.56 -26.10
N ILE A 388 -16.31 6.02 -27.15
CA ILE A 388 -15.79 5.94 -28.54
C ILE A 388 -15.00 7.17 -29.01
N GLU A 389 -15.02 8.26 -28.24
CA GLU A 389 -14.29 9.51 -28.54
C GLU A 389 -13.66 10.06 -27.24
N ASN A 390 -12.62 10.88 -27.40
CA ASN A 390 -11.97 11.60 -26.28
C ASN A 390 -12.85 12.77 -25.77
N SER A 391 -14.01 12.45 -25.21
CA SER A 391 -15.00 13.41 -24.73
C SER A 391 -15.87 12.80 -23.64
N LEU A 392 -16.03 13.49 -22.51
CA LEU A 392 -16.90 13.09 -21.38
C LEU A 392 -18.39 12.94 -21.75
N ARG A 393 -18.78 13.33 -22.98
CA ARG A 393 -20.14 13.23 -23.50
C ARG A 393 -20.24 12.31 -24.73
N ALA A 394 -19.19 11.56 -25.04
CA ALA A 394 -19.21 10.59 -26.13
C ALA A 394 -20.21 9.46 -25.85
N ALA A 395 -20.66 8.79 -26.91
CA ALA A 395 -21.42 7.56 -26.75
C ALA A 395 -20.50 6.43 -26.23
N VAL A 396 -21.10 5.45 -25.54
CA VAL A 396 -20.41 4.24 -25.09
C VAL A 396 -20.69 3.07 -26.04
N ARG A 397 -19.70 2.20 -26.24
CA ARG A 397 -19.78 0.97 -27.06
C ARG A 397 -19.36 -0.22 -26.21
N SER A 398 -20.13 -1.30 -26.28
CA SER A 398 -19.67 -2.65 -25.92
C SER A 398 -19.51 -3.45 -27.20
N GLU A 399 -18.48 -4.29 -27.25
CA GLU A 399 -18.42 -5.38 -28.22
C GLU A 399 -19.12 -6.57 -27.59
N GLY A 400 -20.26 -6.98 -28.16
CA GLY A 400 -21.20 -7.89 -27.52
C GLY A 400 -20.53 -9.15 -26.94
N GLY A 401 -20.82 -9.42 -25.66
CA GLY A 401 -20.11 -10.37 -24.80
C GLY A 401 -20.19 -11.84 -25.20
N GLY A 402 -19.54 -12.21 -26.31
CA GLY A 402 -18.79 -13.46 -26.35
C GLY A 402 -17.42 -13.23 -25.73
N HIS A 403 -16.93 -14.19 -24.94
CA HIS A 403 -15.51 -14.23 -24.55
C HIS A 403 -14.68 -14.35 -25.84
N ALA A 404 -14.17 -13.22 -26.35
CA ALA A 404 -13.73 -13.09 -27.74
C ALA A 404 -12.35 -13.70 -28.03
N HIS A 405 -12.12 -14.96 -27.62
CA HIS A 405 -10.96 -15.77 -27.95
C HIS A 405 -11.32 -17.25 -28.14
N ASP A 406 -12.18 -17.55 -29.12
CA ASP A 406 -12.16 -18.89 -29.77
C ASP A 406 -10.82 -19.15 -30.48
N ASN A 407 -10.10 -18.08 -30.85
CA ASN A 407 -8.72 -18.14 -31.32
C ASN A 407 -7.74 -17.91 -30.16
N ILE A 408 -7.28 -19.02 -29.57
CA ILE A 408 -6.19 -19.07 -28.61
C ILE A 408 -4.86 -18.93 -29.36
N ASP A 409 -4.07 -17.88 -29.07
CA ASP A 409 -2.72 -17.76 -29.61
C ASP A 409 -1.75 -18.66 -28.83
N PHE A 410 -1.36 -19.78 -29.44
CA PHE A 410 -0.39 -20.72 -28.88
C PHE A 410 1.03 -20.14 -28.69
N ASN A 411 1.31 -18.95 -29.22
CA ASN A 411 2.57 -18.20 -29.05
C ASN A 411 2.43 -17.03 -28.06
N ALA A 412 1.25 -16.84 -27.46
CA ALA A 412 0.94 -15.86 -26.43
C ALA A 412 -0.18 -16.39 -25.51
N LEU A 413 0.02 -17.57 -24.93
CA LEU A 413 -0.91 -18.14 -23.95
C LEU A 413 -0.93 -17.30 -22.66
N GLY A 414 -2.10 -17.21 -22.03
CA GLY A 414 -2.33 -16.43 -20.82
C GLY A 414 -3.83 -16.21 -20.57
N GLY A 415 -4.18 -15.58 -19.46
CA GLY A 415 -5.55 -15.27 -19.07
C GLY A 415 -6.36 -16.49 -18.61
N GLN A 416 -7.69 -16.33 -18.64
CA GLN A 416 -8.66 -17.34 -18.18
C GLN A 416 -9.07 -18.31 -19.30
N LEU A 417 -8.94 -19.61 -19.05
CA LEU A 417 -9.45 -20.68 -19.93
C LEU A 417 -10.88 -21.04 -19.57
N PHE A 418 -11.83 -20.67 -20.43
CA PHE A 418 -13.26 -21.00 -20.32
C PHE A 418 -13.70 -22.25 -21.10
N ASN A 419 -12.81 -22.84 -21.90
CA ASN A 419 -13.06 -24.03 -22.72
C ASN A 419 -11.92 -25.04 -22.56
N ASP A 420 -12.23 -26.33 -22.70
CA ASP A 420 -11.23 -27.41 -22.64
C ASP A 420 -10.12 -27.21 -23.69
N LEU A 421 -8.86 -27.28 -23.25
CA LEU A 421 -7.70 -27.00 -24.08
C LEU A 421 -6.75 -28.19 -24.15
N VAL A 422 -6.46 -28.68 -25.36
CA VAL A 422 -5.54 -29.80 -25.60
C VAL A 422 -4.25 -29.32 -26.25
N LEU A 423 -3.16 -29.24 -25.50
CA LEU A 423 -1.83 -28.94 -26.01
C LEU A 423 -1.19 -30.21 -26.58
N LYS A 424 -0.95 -30.23 -27.89
CA LYS A 424 -0.35 -31.35 -28.63
C LYS A 424 1.13 -31.10 -28.87
N TYR A 425 1.91 -32.15 -29.08
CA TYR A 425 3.32 -31.99 -29.45
C TYR A 425 3.46 -31.13 -30.72
N ARG A 426 4.33 -30.11 -30.65
CA ARG A 426 4.74 -29.25 -31.77
C ARG A 426 6.25 -28.96 -31.63
N PRO A 427 6.97 -28.61 -32.71
CA PRO A 427 8.42 -28.40 -32.65
C PRO A 427 8.82 -27.13 -31.87
N GLU A 428 7.95 -26.12 -31.85
CA GLU A 428 8.15 -24.86 -31.13
C GLU A 428 7.56 -24.94 -29.70
N PRO A 429 8.21 -24.38 -28.67
CA PRO A 429 7.65 -24.34 -27.32
C PRO A 429 6.36 -23.50 -27.32
N TYR A 430 5.34 -23.90 -26.57
CA TYR A 430 4.21 -23.03 -26.26
C TYR A 430 4.69 -21.89 -25.35
N ILE A 431 4.40 -20.64 -25.70
CA ILE A 431 4.89 -19.49 -24.94
C ILE A 431 3.73 -18.91 -24.13
N VAL A 432 3.91 -18.86 -22.82
CA VAL A 432 3.00 -18.24 -21.86
C VAL A 432 3.55 -16.85 -21.51
N LYS A 433 2.76 -15.80 -21.70
CA LYS A 433 3.17 -14.39 -21.52
C LYS A 433 2.51 -13.69 -20.33
N SER A 434 1.35 -14.16 -19.90
CA SER A 434 0.68 -13.75 -18.67
C SER A 434 0.23 -14.98 -17.86
N ASP A 435 -0.31 -14.79 -16.66
CA ASP A 435 -0.80 -15.90 -15.84
C ASP A 435 -1.87 -16.73 -16.57
N LEU A 436 -1.70 -18.06 -16.56
CA LEU A 436 -2.67 -18.98 -17.15
C LEU A 436 -3.57 -19.56 -16.07
N THR A 437 -4.87 -19.26 -16.13
CA THR A 437 -5.86 -19.73 -15.16
C THR A 437 -6.81 -20.75 -15.79
N VAL A 438 -6.79 -21.99 -15.31
CA VAL A 438 -7.75 -23.03 -15.70
C VAL A 438 -9.01 -22.88 -14.85
N MET A 439 -10.11 -22.39 -15.44
CA MET A 439 -11.34 -22.09 -14.71
C MET A 439 -12.05 -23.36 -14.18
N PRO A 440 -12.93 -23.25 -13.17
CA PRO A 440 -13.64 -24.40 -12.60
C PRO A 440 -14.42 -25.18 -13.65
N GLY A 441 -14.32 -26.52 -13.61
CA GLY A 441 -14.97 -27.41 -14.58
C GLY A 441 -14.20 -27.60 -15.91
N ILE A 442 -13.18 -26.79 -16.20
CA ILE A 442 -12.39 -26.85 -17.44
C ILE A 442 -11.16 -27.75 -17.27
N THR A 443 -10.80 -28.48 -18.32
CA THR A 443 -9.63 -29.37 -18.38
C THR A 443 -8.56 -28.82 -19.33
N LEU A 444 -7.35 -28.61 -18.79
CA LEU A 444 -6.13 -28.40 -19.58
C LEU A 444 -5.38 -29.73 -19.74
N ASP A 445 -5.35 -30.26 -20.96
CA ASP A 445 -4.79 -31.56 -21.31
C ASP A 445 -3.48 -31.40 -22.11
N ILE A 446 -2.35 -31.76 -21.50
CA ILE A 446 -1.02 -31.57 -22.06
C ILE A 446 -0.44 -32.94 -22.45
N LYS A 447 -0.18 -33.12 -23.75
CA LYS A 447 0.28 -34.40 -24.32
C LYS A 447 1.79 -34.63 -24.16
N PRO A 448 2.26 -35.89 -24.22
CA PRO A 448 3.67 -36.24 -24.09
C PRO A 448 4.60 -35.45 -25.03
N GLY A 449 5.77 -35.06 -24.52
CA GLY A 449 6.80 -34.33 -25.26
C GLY A 449 6.54 -32.83 -25.45
N VAL A 450 5.39 -32.29 -25.02
CA VAL A 450 5.09 -30.85 -25.08
C VAL A 450 6.08 -30.06 -24.20
N ILE A 451 6.54 -28.92 -24.73
CA ILE A 451 7.36 -27.95 -24.02
C ILE A 451 6.53 -26.67 -23.87
N VAL A 452 6.46 -26.16 -22.64
CA VAL A 452 5.81 -24.89 -22.28
C VAL A 452 6.87 -23.98 -21.66
N GLU A 453 6.99 -22.78 -22.21
CA GLU A 453 7.92 -21.74 -21.79
C GLU A 453 7.17 -20.57 -21.15
N PHE A 454 7.57 -20.19 -19.95
CA PHE A 454 6.96 -19.08 -19.20
C PHE A 454 7.85 -17.85 -19.24
N TYR A 455 7.21 -16.71 -19.39
CA TYR A 455 7.80 -15.45 -19.00
C TYR A 455 8.09 -15.45 -17.47
N PRO A 456 9.05 -14.65 -17.00
CA PRO A 456 9.31 -14.48 -15.56
C PRO A 456 8.09 -13.95 -14.79
N ASN A 457 7.99 -14.30 -13.51
CA ASN A 457 6.96 -13.83 -12.56
C ASN A 457 5.49 -14.20 -12.89
N ILE A 458 5.24 -15.02 -13.90
CA ILE A 458 3.93 -15.59 -14.19
C ILE A 458 3.89 -17.11 -13.91
N GLY A 459 2.71 -17.68 -13.70
CA GLY A 459 2.54 -19.09 -13.40
C GLY A 459 1.23 -19.68 -13.94
N ILE A 460 0.93 -20.91 -13.51
CA ILE A 460 -0.36 -21.55 -13.76
C ILE A 460 -1.16 -21.59 -12.46
N LEU A 461 -2.42 -21.17 -12.51
CA LEU A 461 -3.42 -21.41 -11.47
C LEU A 461 -4.47 -22.41 -11.99
N VAL A 462 -4.64 -23.52 -11.28
CA VAL A 462 -5.58 -24.59 -11.64
C VAL A 462 -6.73 -24.61 -10.64
N LEU A 463 -7.90 -24.16 -11.10
CA LEU A 463 -9.18 -24.20 -10.36
C LEU A 463 -10.13 -25.27 -10.94
N GLY A 464 -9.94 -25.61 -12.21
CA GLY A 464 -10.50 -26.80 -12.86
C GLY A 464 -9.57 -28.00 -12.73
N ARG A 465 -9.15 -28.59 -13.86
CA ARG A 465 -8.33 -29.80 -13.89
C ARG A 465 -7.11 -29.66 -14.81
N LEU A 466 -5.94 -30.05 -14.34
CA LEU A 466 -4.75 -30.25 -15.17
C LEU A 466 -4.49 -31.74 -15.41
N LEU A 467 -4.35 -32.12 -16.67
CA LEU A 467 -3.99 -33.46 -17.11
C LEU A 467 -2.67 -33.42 -17.89
N ALA A 468 -1.55 -33.46 -17.17
CA ALA A 468 -0.20 -33.48 -17.75
C ALA A 468 0.38 -34.90 -17.67
N VAL A 469 0.04 -35.75 -18.66
CA VAL A 469 0.46 -37.16 -18.70
C VAL A 469 1.49 -37.36 -19.81
N GLY A 470 2.76 -37.32 -19.43
CA GLY A 470 3.91 -37.60 -20.27
C GLY A 470 4.22 -39.10 -20.40
N MET A 471 5.32 -39.42 -21.06
CA MET A 471 5.87 -40.78 -21.15
C MET A 471 7.33 -40.78 -20.71
N ARG A 472 7.82 -41.90 -20.15
CA ARG A 472 9.19 -42.04 -19.59
C ARG A 472 10.36 -41.71 -20.55
N GLY A 473 10.12 -41.63 -21.87
CA GLY A 473 11.08 -41.12 -22.85
C GLY A 473 10.74 -39.74 -23.44
N ASN A 474 9.46 -39.32 -23.34
CA ASN A 474 8.91 -38.07 -23.86
C ASN A 474 8.20 -37.32 -22.71
N HIS A 475 9.01 -36.80 -21.79
CA HIS A 475 8.52 -35.99 -20.67
C HIS A 475 7.87 -34.70 -21.18
N ILE A 476 6.86 -34.22 -20.46
CA ILE A 476 6.35 -32.84 -20.61
C ILE A 476 7.32 -31.91 -19.88
N ARG A 477 7.64 -30.74 -20.44
CA ARG A 477 8.61 -29.81 -19.83
C ARG A 477 8.02 -28.42 -19.63
N PHE A 478 8.02 -27.96 -18.39
CA PHE A 478 7.75 -26.58 -18.01
C PHE A 478 9.09 -25.90 -17.67
N ARG A 479 9.43 -24.80 -18.35
CA ARG A 479 10.72 -24.10 -18.18
C ARG A 479 10.58 -22.58 -18.37
N PRO A 480 11.51 -21.75 -17.88
CA PRO A 480 11.55 -20.34 -18.24
C PRO A 480 11.89 -20.15 -19.73
N VAL A 481 11.39 -19.06 -20.32
CA VAL A 481 11.70 -18.63 -21.68
C VAL A 481 13.16 -18.15 -21.80
N ASP A 482 13.80 -18.40 -22.94
CA ASP A 482 15.16 -17.93 -23.23
C ASP A 482 15.14 -16.46 -23.71
N LEU A 483 15.19 -15.52 -22.74
CA LEU A 483 15.17 -14.08 -23.02
C LEU A 483 16.37 -13.55 -23.81
N SER A 484 17.41 -14.36 -24.07
CA SER A 484 18.48 -13.97 -25.00
C SER A 484 17.99 -13.85 -26.46
N ARG A 485 16.81 -14.40 -26.76
CA ARG A 485 16.21 -14.44 -28.10
C ARG A 485 15.08 -13.42 -28.32
N SER A 486 14.57 -12.80 -27.26
CA SER A 486 13.44 -11.86 -27.32
C SER A 486 13.92 -10.41 -27.37
N VAL A 487 13.53 -9.67 -28.41
CA VAL A 487 13.84 -8.24 -28.55
C VAL A 487 12.82 -7.37 -27.81
N ASP A 488 11.53 -7.75 -27.85
CA ASP A 488 10.41 -6.97 -27.30
C ASP A 488 9.99 -7.46 -25.90
N TYR A 489 10.85 -7.28 -24.91
CA TYR A 489 10.55 -7.64 -23.52
C TYR A 489 9.90 -6.45 -22.77
N ARG A 490 8.57 -6.40 -22.71
CA ARG A 490 7.79 -5.27 -22.13
C ARG A 490 8.05 -5.01 -20.64
N TYR A 491 8.55 -5.98 -19.88
CA TYR A 491 8.84 -5.78 -18.46
C TYR A 491 10.27 -5.25 -18.28
N ALA A 492 10.37 -3.93 -18.22
CA ALA A 492 11.56 -3.23 -17.78
C ALA A 492 11.80 -3.48 -16.28
N ARG A 493 12.38 -4.64 -16.00
CA ARG A 493 13.56 -4.77 -15.15
C ARG A 493 14.07 -3.38 -14.61
N THR A 494 14.05 -3.13 -13.28
CA THR A 494 14.59 -1.89 -12.63
C THR A 494 15.70 -2.14 -11.58
N THR A 495 16.77 -1.33 -11.62
CA THR A 495 18.02 -1.27 -10.81
C THR A 495 18.83 -0.06 -11.29
N ASP A 496 18.28 1.14 -11.14
CA ASP A 496 19.10 2.35 -11.21
C ASP A 496 18.66 3.28 -10.07
N HIS A 497 19.39 3.22 -8.96
CA HIS A 497 19.37 4.30 -7.99
C HIS A 497 20.28 5.41 -8.53
N PRO A 498 19.84 6.66 -8.64
CA PRO A 498 20.77 7.76 -8.80
C PRO A 498 21.71 7.78 -7.59
N LEU A 499 23.00 7.51 -7.85
CA LEU A 499 24.10 7.55 -6.88
C LEU A 499 24.25 8.97 -6.30
N GLY A 500 23.42 9.31 -5.32
CA GLY A 500 23.33 10.66 -4.76
C GLY A 500 22.72 10.78 -3.36
N TYR A 501 22.11 9.73 -2.81
CA TYR A 501 21.62 9.74 -1.44
C TYR A 501 22.68 9.24 -0.44
N PHE A 502 22.82 9.98 0.67
CA PHE A 502 23.65 9.60 1.80
C PHE A 502 23.31 8.16 2.24
N LYS A 503 24.33 7.31 2.42
CA LYS A 503 24.14 5.94 2.95
C LYS A 503 23.56 6.01 4.36
N SER A 504 22.25 5.86 4.49
CA SER A 504 21.56 5.78 5.78
C SER A 504 21.56 4.36 6.38
N ILE A 505 22.03 3.37 5.62
CA ILE A 505 22.13 1.96 6.01
C ILE A 505 23.51 1.40 5.67
N VAL A 506 23.99 0.43 6.45
CA VAL A 506 25.18 -0.37 6.14
C VAL A 506 25.00 -1.80 6.68
N LEU A 507 25.64 -2.76 5.99
CA LEU A 507 25.84 -4.12 6.51
C LEU A 507 27.30 -4.20 7.01
N SER A 508 27.46 -4.52 8.29
CA SER A 508 28.74 -4.50 8.99
C SER A 508 29.17 -5.92 9.38
N PHE A 509 30.42 -6.26 9.09
CA PHE A 509 31.07 -7.49 9.55
C PHE A 509 32.42 -7.11 10.16
N SER A 510 32.52 -7.15 11.49
CA SER A 510 33.72 -6.91 12.33
C SER A 510 34.75 -5.86 11.85
N LEU A 511 34.58 -4.62 12.32
CA LEU A 511 35.57 -3.53 12.55
C LEU A 511 36.62 -3.15 11.48
N ILE A 512 36.72 -3.83 10.34
CA ILE A 512 37.62 -3.49 9.23
C ILE A 512 36.76 -3.01 8.06
N ILE A 513 36.60 -1.69 7.96
CA ILE A 513 35.85 -1.04 6.89
C ILE A 513 36.67 -1.10 5.59
N LEU A 514 36.56 -2.19 4.83
CA LEU A 514 37.06 -2.28 3.45
C LEU A 514 36.22 -3.25 2.60
N PHE A 515 35.64 -2.68 1.54
CA PHE A 515 34.89 -3.33 0.44
C PHE A 515 33.46 -3.81 0.72
N SER A 516 32.75 -4.05 -0.39
CA SER A 516 31.29 -4.08 -0.47
C SER A 516 30.71 -5.36 0.11
N TYR A 517 30.31 -5.31 1.38
CA TYR A 517 29.57 -6.38 2.01
C TYR A 517 28.19 -6.55 1.37
N ARG A 518 28.03 -7.68 0.66
CA ARG A 518 26.73 -8.23 0.29
C ARG A 518 25.97 -8.64 1.56
N ASP A 519 26.68 -8.95 2.65
CA ASP A 519 26.18 -9.60 3.85
C ASP A 519 26.78 -9.05 5.16
N GLY A 520 25.96 -8.94 6.21
CA GLY A 520 26.41 -8.43 7.51
C GLY A 520 25.27 -8.03 8.45
N PHE A 521 25.63 -7.52 9.63
CA PHE A 521 24.67 -6.99 10.59
C PHE A 521 24.19 -5.59 10.17
N LEU A 522 22.88 -5.36 10.28
CA LEU A 522 22.25 -4.10 9.88
C LEU A 522 22.54 -2.99 10.89
N GLU A 523 23.12 -1.89 10.40
CA GLU A 523 23.30 -0.64 11.15
C GLU A 523 22.66 0.53 10.39
N LEU A 524 21.99 1.42 11.13
CA LEU A 524 21.33 2.61 10.62
C LEU A 524 22.11 3.87 11.00
N TYR A 525 22.27 4.81 10.07
CA TYR A 525 22.94 6.08 10.33
C TYR A 525 21.98 7.11 10.91
N ASN A 526 22.24 7.54 12.15
CA ASN A 526 21.51 8.63 12.77
C ASN A 526 22.18 9.96 12.41
N SER A 527 21.52 10.76 11.57
CA SER A 527 22.04 12.06 11.10
C SER A 527 22.16 13.11 12.21
N THR A 528 21.33 13.04 13.25
CA THR A 528 21.31 13.99 14.38
C THR A 528 22.46 13.75 15.35
N THR A 529 22.82 12.47 15.61
CA THR A 529 23.96 12.12 16.48
C THR A 529 25.25 11.83 15.72
N GLN A 530 25.19 11.73 14.39
CA GLN A 530 26.28 11.35 13.49
C GLN A 530 26.88 9.96 13.80
N GLN A 531 26.05 9.03 14.30
CA GLN A 531 26.46 7.68 14.71
C GLN A 531 25.76 6.59 13.91
N TRP A 532 26.46 5.49 13.65
CA TRP A 532 25.86 4.22 13.25
C TRP A 532 25.29 3.49 14.46
N VAL A 533 24.08 2.97 14.34
CA VAL A 533 23.35 2.30 15.43
C VAL A 533 22.86 0.93 14.95
N PRO A 534 23.18 -0.18 15.64
CA PRO A 534 22.76 -1.52 15.23
C PRO A 534 21.26 -1.76 15.46
N VAL A 535 20.68 -2.68 14.68
CA VAL A 535 19.27 -3.09 14.78
C VAL A 535 19.17 -4.50 15.39
N CYS A 536 18.28 -4.69 16.35
CA CYS A 536 18.04 -5.95 17.07
C CYS A 536 16.53 -6.27 17.13
N ASP A 537 15.84 -6.08 16.01
CA ASP A 537 14.38 -6.11 15.98
C ASP A 537 13.87 -7.57 15.96
N ASP A 538 13.28 -7.98 17.08
CA ASP A 538 12.66 -9.28 17.30
C ASP A 538 11.62 -9.62 16.21
N ARG A 539 10.92 -8.61 15.70
CA ARG A 539 9.89 -8.71 14.65
C ARG A 539 10.33 -8.06 13.33
N PHE A 540 11.64 -7.93 13.09
CA PHE A 540 12.17 -7.56 11.78
C PHE A 540 11.70 -8.57 10.72
N THR A 541 10.97 -8.10 9.71
CA THR A 541 10.38 -9.01 8.72
C THR A 541 11.28 -9.21 7.51
N GLU A 542 10.99 -10.25 6.74
CA GLU A 542 11.57 -10.44 5.41
C GLU A 542 11.30 -9.24 4.48
N ARG A 543 10.12 -8.62 4.57
CA ARG A 543 9.78 -7.39 3.82
C ARG A 543 10.71 -6.22 4.16
N ASN A 544 11.14 -6.11 5.43
CA ASN A 544 12.16 -5.12 5.81
C ASN A 544 13.52 -5.44 5.15
N ALA A 545 13.91 -6.72 5.07
CA ALA A 545 15.15 -7.14 4.41
C ALA A 545 15.13 -6.93 2.89
N GLN A 546 13.98 -7.13 2.24
CA GLN A 546 13.76 -6.78 0.82
C GLN A 546 14.09 -5.30 0.56
N VAL A 547 13.60 -4.39 1.40
CA VAL A 547 13.88 -2.94 1.31
C VAL A 547 15.35 -2.63 1.59
N VAL A 548 16.00 -3.29 2.58
CA VAL A 548 17.45 -3.14 2.80
C VAL A 548 18.25 -3.52 1.56
N CYS A 549 18.02 -4.71 1.00
CA CYS A 549 18.75 -5.15 -0.18
C CYS A 549 18.48 -4.26 -1.39
N HIS A 550 17.23 -3.80 -1.56
CA HIS A 550 16.87 -2.85 -2.61
C HIS A 550 17.57 -1.49 -2.45
N GLN A 551 17.61 -0.94 -1.23
CA GLN A 551 18.27 0.32 -0.90
C GLN A 551 19.81 0.24 -1.05
N LEU A 552 20.41 -0.95 -0.87
CA LEU A 552 21.81 -1.21 -1.15
C LEU A 552 22.13 -1.41 -2.65
N GLY A 553 21.11 -1.41 -3.53
CA GLY A 553 21.26 -1.60 -4.98
C GLY A 553 21.27 -3.06 -5.45
N TYR A 554 20.91 -4.00 -4.57
CA TYR A 554 20.72 -5.41 -4.93
C TYR A 554 19.26 -5.69 -5.32
N ASN A 555 18.99 -6.87 -5.90
CA ASN A 555 17.62 -7.29 -6.21
C ASN A 555 16.85 -7.52 -4.89
N LYS A 556 15.66 -6.92 -4.76
CA LYS A 556 14.80 -7.07 -3.57
C LYS A 556 14.42 -8.53 -3.28
N LEU A 557 14.39 -9.39 -4.30
CA LEU A 557 14.14 -10.82 -4.16
C LEU A 557 15.35 -11.62 -3.66
N HIS A 558 16.56 -11.07 -3.70
CA HIS A 558 17.78 -11.80 -3.38
C HIS A 558 18.26 -11.42 -1.98
N TYR A 559 17.49 -11.78 -0.95
CA TYR A 559 17.82 -11.53 0.44
C TYR A 559 17.85 -12.84 1.24
N PHE A 560 18.61 -12.82 2.33
CA PHE A 560 18.47 -13.70 3.48
C PHE A 560 18.37 -12.80 4.71
N MET A 561 17.53 -13.18 5.65
CA MET A 561 17.30 -12.46 6.90
C MET A 561 17.45 -13.47 8.04
N GLY A 562 18.39 -13.20 8.92
CA GLY A 562 18.67 -13.99 10.11
C GLY A 562 18.79 -13.08 11.33
N ARG A 563 18.90 -13.71 12.50
CA ARG A 563 19.22 -13.04 13.76
C ARG A 563 20.29 -13.86 14.46
N ASP A 564 21.30 -13.19 14.98
CA ASP A 564 22.37 -13.83 15.75
C ASP A 564 23.05 -12.82 16.69
N ILE A 565 23.79 -13.33 17.66
CA ILE A 565 24.63 -12.55 18.58
C ILE A 565 25.91 -12.09 17.88
N ARG A 566 26.24 -10.81 18.06
CA ARG A 566 27.51 -10.24 17.56
C ARG A 566 28.64 -10.56 18.52
N ASN A 567 29.50 -11.51 18.17
CA ASN A 567 30.63 -11.94 19.01
C ASN A 567 31.63 -10.80 19.31
N GLU A 568 31.68 -9.73 18.52
CA GLU A 568 32.47 -8.53 18.82
C GLU A 568 31.84 -7.57 19.87
N MET A 569 30.58 -7.76 20.25
CA MET A 569 29.89 -6.90 21.23
C MET A 569 30.23 -7.34 22.66
N TYR A 570 30.77 -6.42 23.44
CA TYR A 570 31.10 -6.62 24.87
C TYR A 570 30.19 -5.76 25.78
N PRO A 571 30.12 -6.04 27.10
CA PRO A 571 29.18 -5.40 28.04
C PRO A 571 29.22 -3.87 28.22
N ASN A 572 29.99 -3.13 27.41
CA ASN A 572 29.99 -1.65 27.37
C ASN A 572 30.01 -1.09 25.93
N ALA A 573 29.92 -1.92 24.89
CA ALA A 573 30.07 -1.48 23.50
C ALA A 573 29.00 -0.46 23.05
N LEU A 574 27.77 -0.61 23.56
CA LEU A 574 26.59 0.16 23.14
C LEU A 574 26.33 1.41 23.99
N VAL A 575 27.06 1.62 25.08
CA VAL A 575 26.88 2.76 26.03
C VAL A 575 27.07 4.14 25.36
N ARG A 576 27.69 4.19 24.17
CA ARG A 576 27.86 5.42 23.37
C ARG A 576 26.68 5.76 22.46
N VAL A 577 25.72 4.85 22.29
CA VAL A 577 24.50 5.08 21.51
C VAL A 577 23.56 5.97 22.32
N ARG A 578 23.36 7.22 21.88
CA ARG A 578 22.48 8.17 22.59
C ARG A 578 21.01 7.99 22.27
N THR A 579 20.70 7.47 21.08
CA THR A 579 19.36 7.38 20.50
C THR A 579 19.28 6.14 19.62
N TRP A 580 18.32 5.29 19.92
CA TRP A 580 18.02 4.07 19.17
C TRP A 580 17.00 4.34 18.06
N PRO A 581 17.09 3.65 16.90
CA PRO A 581 16.04 3.69 15.90
C PRO A 581 14.78 3.00 16.42
N GLU A 582 13.62 3.58 16.16
CA GLU A 582 12.33 2.90 16.40
C GLU A 582 12.20 1.68 15.46
N PRO A 583 11.56 0.57 15.88
CA PRO A 583 11.27 -0.56 15.01
C PRO A 583 10.39 -0.16 13.81
N ILE A 584 10.57 -0.79 12.65
CA ILE A 584 9.89 -0.43 11.39
C ILE A 584 9.21 -1.64 10.75
N GLN A 585 8.14 -1.39 10.01
CA GLN A 585 7.39 -2.42 9.30
C GLN A 585 7.16 -2.01 7.84
N CYS A 586 8.07 -2.42 6.98
CA CYS A 586 7.97 -2.19 5.54
C CYS A 586 6.91 -3.09 4.89
N GLN A 587 6.29 -2.61 3.81
CA GLN A 587 5.46 -3.42 2.93
C GLN A 587 6.32 -4.29 1.97
N GLY A 588 7.56 -3.90 1.67
CA GLY A 588 8.48 -4.61 0.76
C GLY A 588 8.64 -3.92 -0.62
N THR A 589 8.06 -2.72 -0.76
CA THR A 589 8.00 -1.94 -2.01
C THR A 589 8.67 -0.57 -1.89
N GLU A 590 9.07 -0.18 -0.68
CA GLU A 590 9.72 1.09 -0.37
C GLU A 590 11.13 1.18 -0.99
N MET A 591 11.55 2.40 -1.39
CA MET A 591 12.89 2.61 -1.95
C MET A 591 13.98 2.64 -0.88
N SER A 592 13.59 2.88 0.38
CA SER A 592 14.50 2.95 1.54
C SER A 592 13.77 2.68 2.86
N LEU A 593 14.50 2.21 3.88
CA LEU A 593 13.94 2.00 5.22
C LEU A 593 13.34 3.27 5.85
N SER A 594 13.80 4.45 5.44
CA SER A 594 13.26 5.74 5.88
C SER A 594 11.86 6.07 5.33
N GLU A 595 11.35 5.30 4.37
CA GLU A 595 9.97 5.41 3.88
C GLU A 595 9.02 4.39 4.54
N CYS A 596 9.54 3.39 5.26
CA CYS A 596 8.72 2.42 5.96
C CYS A 596 8.08 3.02 7.21
N PRO A 597 6.82 2.71 7.52
CA PRO A 597 6.16 3.19 8.73
C PRO A 597 6.78 2.56 10.00
N ILE A 598 6.75 3.32 11.09
CA ILE A 598 7.21 2.88 12.41
C ILE A 598 6.23 1.84 12.97
N ARG A 599 6.77 0.73 13.49
CA ARG A 599 6.05 -0.46 13.93
C ARG A 599 5.61 -0.34 15.40
N MET A 600 4.53 0.39 15.64
CA MET A 600 4.09 0.77 16.99
C MET A 600 3.16 -0.25 17.69
N ASN A 601 2.91 -1.42 17.09
CA ASN A 601 2.12 -2.48 17.75
C ASN A 601 2.93 -3.18 18.87
N GLY A 602 2.58 -2.89 20.13
CA GLY A 602 3.09 -3.59 21.30
C GLY A 602 4.42 -3.07 21.87
N GLN A 603 4.74 -1.79 21.71
CA GLN A 603 5.61 -1.13 22.68
C GLN A 603 4.82 -0.95 23.98
N ILE A 604 5.08 -1.83 24.95
CA ILE A 604 4.56 -1.69 26.31
C ILE A 604 5.10 -0.38 26.90
N PHE A 605 4.25 0.32 27.64
CA PHE A 605 4.55 1.59 28.30
C PHE A 605 5.96 1.63 28.92
N ASP A 606 6.65 2.76 28.74
CA ASP A 606 7.95 3.12 29.34
C ASP A 606 9.21 2.41 28.79
N HIS A 607 9.09 1.49 27.82
CA HIS A 607 10.27 0.90 27.16
C HIS A 607 10.73 1.68 25.93
N ARG A 608 11.79 2.47 26.10
CA ARG A 608 12.65 2.90 24.99
C ARG A 608 13.25 1.64 24.33
N TYR A 609 13.04 1.47 23.03
CA TYR A 609 13.67 0.39 22.29
C TYR A 609 15.20 0.53 22.36
N GLU A 610 15.90 -0.50 22.84
CA GLU A 610 17.35 -0.49 23.09
C GLU A 610 17.89 -1.92 22.91
N CYS A 611 19.03 -2.05 22.21
CA CYS A 611 19.67 -3.35 22.02
C CYS A 611 20.55 -3.71 23.22
N SER A 612 20.34 -4.89 23.79
CA SER A 612 21.33 -5.49 24.69
C SER A 612 22.60 -5.85 23.93
N TRP A 613 23.75 -5.78 24.60
CA TRP A 613 25.06 -6.16 24.02
C TRP A 613 25.12 -7.65 23.62
N ASN A 614 24.33 -8.49 24.28
CA ASN A 614 24.15 -9.91 23.99
C ASN A 614 22.78 -10.22 23.35
N GLY A 615 22.14 -9.23 22.74
CA GLY A 615 20.86 -9.40 22.03
C GLY A 615 21.01 -10.00 20.64
N ASP A 616 19.88 -10.41 20.08
CA ASP A 616 19.77 -10.94 18.72
C ASP A 616 19.80 -9.78 17.71
N PHE A 617 20.92 -9.59 17.02
CA PHE A 617 21.08 -8.55 16.01
C PHE A 617 20.60 -9.02 14.63
N VAL A 618 20.00 -8.12 13.88
CA VAL A 618 19.49 -8.40 12.53
C VAL A 618 20.67 -8.57 11.57
N TYR A 619 20.81 -9.76 10.99
CA TYR A 619 21.78 -10.09 9.96
C TYR A 619 21.08 -10.22 8.60
N ILE A 620 21.62 -9.58 7.57
CA ILE A 620 21.04 -9.55 6.23
C ILE A 620 22.13 -9.91 5.22
N ALA A 621 21.79 -10.73 4.22
CA ALA A 621 22.66 -11.04 3.09
C ALA A 621 21.94 -10.86 1.75
N CYS A 622 22.49 -10.03 0.88
CA CYS A 622 21.91 -9.57 -0.37
C CYS A 622 22.71 -10.06 -1.59
N GLY A 623 22.06 -10.70 -2.56
CA GLY A 623 22.65 -11.02 -3.87
C GLY A 623 22.65 -12.50 -4.26
N GLU A 624 23.57 -12.87 -5.15
CA GLU A 624 23.49 -14.05 -6.05
C GLU A 624 23.59 -15.44 -5.38
N HIS A 625 23.63 -15.54 -4.05
CA HIS A 625 23.90 -16.80 -3.34
C HIS A 625 22.67 -17.63 -2.94
N HIS A 626 21.44 -17.16 -3.21
CA HIS A 626 20.21 -17.86 -2.78
C HIS A 626 19.36 -18.45 -3.93
N LEU A 627 19.59 -18.02 -5.19
CA LEU A 627 18.94 -18.67 -6.33
C LEU A 627 19.78 -19.86 -6.84
N PRO A 628 19.20 -21.04 -7.11
CA PRO A 628 19.95 -22.21 -7.58
C PRO A 628 20.69 -22.05 -8.91
N ASN A 629 20.26 -21.11 -9.75
CA ASN A 629 20.98 -20.69 -10.95
C ASN A 629 20.64 -19.22 -11.32
N PRO A 630 21.58 -18.26 -11.17
CA PRO A 630 21.32 -16.85 -11.45
C PRO A 630 21.21 -16.49 -12.94
N GLU A 631 21.43 -17.44 -13.86
CA GLU A 631 21.19 -17.29 -15.30
C GLU A 631 19.75 -17.65 -15.70
N LEU A 632 18.97 -18.28 -14.82
CA LEU A 632 17.55 -18.57 -15.07
C LEU A 632 16.69 -17.40 -14.61
N GLU A 633 15.83 -16.93 -15.51
CA GLU A 633 14.82 -15.93 -15.20
C GLU A 633 13.57 -16.66 -14.68
N HIS A 634 13.49 -16.82 -13.36
CA HIS A 634 12.53 -17.73 -12.73
C HIS A 634 11.06 -17.35 -12.97
N TRP A 635 10.22 -18.37 -13.11
CA TRP A 635 8.76 -18.27 -13.26
C TRP A 635 8.03 -18.81 -12.02
N GLY A 636 6.71 -18.64 -11.95
CA GLY A 636 5.93 -18.83 -10.72
C GLY A 636 5.77 -20.26 -10.25
N GLY A 637 5.67 -21.22 -11.18
CA GLY A 637 5.30 -22.60 -10.87
C GLY A 637 3.82 -22.90 -11.13
N ILE A 638 3.38 -24.08 -10.68
CA ILE A 638 2.02 -24.61 -10.89
C ILE A 638 1.30 -24.65 -9.56
N ARG A 639 0.14 -23.99 -9.46
CA ARG A 639 -0.64 -23.89 -8.23
C ARG A 639 -2.02 -24.51 -8.40
N PHE A 640 -2.41 -25.38 -7.48
CA PHE A 640 -3.72 -26.02 -7.41
C PHE A 640 -4.54 -25.41 -6.27
N SER A 641 -5.80 -25.05 -6.53
CA SER A 641 -6.71 -24.55 -5.51
C SER A 641 -8.15 -24.90 -5.85
N ILE A 642 -8.98 -25.07 -4.83
CA ILE A 642 -10.43 -25.09 -4.99
C ILE A 642 -10.97 -23.70 -5.36
N ALA A 643 -12.09 -23.66 -6.08
CA ALA A 643 -12.71 -22.42 -6.55
C ALA A 643 -13.41 -21.60 -5.46
N SER A 644 -13.90 -22.26 -4.40
CA SER A 644 -14.63 -21.61 -3.31
C SER A 644 -14.39 -22.34 -1.98
N PHE A 645 -13.91 -21.59 -0.99
CA PHE A 645 -13.68 -22.05 0.38
C PHE A 645 -14.98 -22.25 1.18
N GLU A 646 -16.03 -21.52 0.83
CA GLU A 646 -17.34 -21.63 1.49
C GLU A 646 -18.05 -22.95 1.11
N HIS A 647 -17.91 -23.40 -0.15
CA HIS A 647 -18.53 -24.63 -0.64
C HIS A 647 -18.02 -25.92 0.05
N SER A 648 -16.75 -25.98 0.45
CA SER A 648 -16.17 -27.21 1.05
C SER A 648 -16.62 -27.47 2.50
N ARG A 649 -17.03 -26.42 3.24
CA ARG A 649 -17.31 -26.52 4.68
C ARG A 649 -18.77 -26.83 5.03
N ILE A 650 -19.71 -26.62 4.12
CA ILE A 650 -21.14 -26.84 4.39
C ILE A 650 -21.54 -28.31 4.19
N PHE A 651 -21.08 -28.96 3.11
CA PHE A 651 -21.57 -30.29 2.72
C PHE A 651 -20.89 -31.46 3.44
N SER A 652 -19.70 -31.28 4.00
CA SER A 652 -19.02 -32.31 4.82
C SER A 652 -19.70 -32.59 6.17
N ARG A 653 -20.73 -31.82 6.55
CA ARG A 653 -21.48 -31.98 7.81
C ARG A 653 -22.99 -32.25 7.66
N ILE A 654 -23.52 -32.24 6.44
CA ILE A 654 -24.94 -32.54 6.19
C ILE A 654 -25.09 -34.03 5.87
N HIS A 655 -25.40 -34.81 6.91
CA HIS A 655 -25.82 -36.20 6.76
C HIS A 655 -27.30 -36.24 6.36
N ASP A 656 -27.63 -36.70 5.14
CA ASP A 656 -29.00 -36.99 4.75
C ASP A 656 -29.55 -38.17 5.60
N PRO A 657 -30.56 -37.96 6.47
CA PRO A 657 -31.09 -39.00 7.34
C PRO A 657 -31.81 -40.15 6.61
N HIS A 658 -32.17 -39.97 5.34
CA HIS A 658 -32.96 -40.95 4.58
C HIS A 658 -32.13 -41.80 3.63
N THR A 659 -31.06 -41.25 3.04
CA THR A 659 -30.21 -41.99 2.10
C THR A 659 -28.91 -42.53 2.72
N HIS A 660 -28.48 -42.00 3.87
CA HIS A 660 -27.14 -42.22 4.44
C HIS A 660 -26.00 -41.96 3.44
N HIS A 661 -26.28 -41.25 2.34
CA HIS A 661 -25.28 -40.84 1.37
C HIS A 661 -24.84 -39.42 1.70
N HIS A 662 -23.53 -39.23 1.80
CA HIS A 662 -22.96 -37.90 1.62
C HIS A 662 -23.28 -37.48 0.18
N GLY A 663 -23.87 -36.29 0.01
CA GLY A 663 -24.28 -35.78 -1.29
C GLY A 663 -23.12 -35.75 -2.29
N PRO A 664 -23.41 -35.74 -3.62
CA PRO A 664 -22.36 -35.84 -4.63
C PRO A 664 -21.32 -34.74 -4.44
N TYR A 665 -20.08 -35.16 -4.20
CA TYR A 665 -18.92 -34.29 -4.11
C TYR A 665 -18.82 -33.45 -5.39
N ASN A 666 -18.89 -32.13 -5.23
CA ASN A 666 -18.43 -31.15 -6.21
C ASN A 666 -17.09 -30.52 -5.75
N SER A 667 -16.25 -31.32 -5.09
CA SER A 667 -14.81 -31.24 -5.41
C SER A 667 -14.62 -31.73 -6.85
N SER A 668 -13.45 -31.44 -7.42
CA SER A 668 -13.03 -31.99 -8.70
C SER A 668 -13.29 -33.51 -8.73
N ALA A 669 -14.27 -33.96 -9.53
CA ALA A 669 -14.62 -35.40 -9.64
C ALA A 669 -13.45 -36.27 -10.17
N TRP A 670 -12.35 -35.62 -10.54
CA TRP A 670 -11.10 -36.20 -10.97
C TRP A 670 -9.96 -35.29 -10.49
N PRO A 671 -9.02 -35.76 -9.65
CA PRO A 671 -7.88 -34.94 -9.25
C PRO A 671 -7.01 -34.57 -10.46
N SER A 672 -6.26 -33.48 -10.33
CA SER A 672 -5.22 -33.11 -11.30
C SER A 672 -4.08 -34.14 -11.29
N ILE A 673 -3.47 -34.41 -12.44
CA ILE A 673 -2.49 -35.49 -12.63
C ILE A 673 -1.26 -34.95 -13.35
N LEU A 674 -0.08 -35.21 -12.77
CA LEU A 674 1.22 -34.95 -13.36
C LEU A 674 2.03 -36.25 -13.39
N GLU A 675 2.12 -36.88 -14.56
CA GLU A 675 2.97 -38.06 -14.78
C GLU A 675 4.11 -37.73 -15.78
N TRP A 676 5.36 -38.07 -15.44
CA TRP A 676 6.55 -37.86 -16.28
C TRP A 676 6.70 -36.40 -16.77
N VAL A 677 6.79 -35.49 -15.80
CA VAL A 677 6.85 -34.03 -16.01
C VAL A 677 8.17 -33.47 -15.47
N ASP A 678 8.88 -32.68 -16.26
CA ASP A 678 10.04 -31.90 -15.82
C ASP A 678 9.61 -30.45 -15.53
N VAL A 679 9.89 -29.96 -14.31
CA VAL A 679 9.68 -28.57 -13.89
C VAL A 679 11.05 -27.95 -13.64
N LEU A 680 11.43 -26.96 -14.45
CA LEU A 680 12.72 -26.28 -14.41
C LEU A 680 12.54 -24.79 -14.12
N GLY A 681 13.37 -24.24 -13.22
CA GLY A 681 13.49 -22.78 -13.07
C GLY A 681 12.24 -22.07 -12.57
N ALA A 682 11.34 -22.78 -11.88
CA ALA A 682 10.21 -22.15 -11.19
C ALA A 682 10.69 -21.48 -9.88
N GLY A 683 9.78 -20.90 -9.10
CA GLY A 683 10.05 -20.43 -7.75
C GLY A 683 9.74 -18.95 -7.45
N VAL A 684 9.35 -18.15 -8.44
CA VAL A 684 9.12 -16.70 -8.29
C VAL A 684 7.87 -16.27 -9.06
N LEU A 685 6.83 -15.84 -8.35
CA LEU A 685 5.54 -15.41 -8.90
C LEU A 685 5.23 -13.99 -8.41
N HIS A 686 4.78 -13.10 -9.29
CA HIS A 686 4.36 -11.72 -8.94
C HIS A 686 5.40 -10.88 -8.17
N ASN A 687 6.69 -11.23 -8.28
CA ASN A 687 7.83 -10.71 -7.51
C ASN A 687 7.83 -11.09 -6.02
N GLU A 688 7.23 -12.22 -5.68
CA GLU A 688 7.32 -12.92 -4.40
C GLU A 688 7.84 -14.36 -4.61
N PHE A 689 8.37 -14.99 -3.56
CA PHE A 689 8.76 -16.40 -3.62
C PHE A 689 7.52 -17.29 -3.65
N SER A 690 7.51 -18.30 -4.53
CA SER A 690 6.40 -19.24 -4.69
C SER A 690 6.94 -20.66 -4.87
N PRO A 691 6.35 -21.70 -4.26
CA PRO A 691 6.75 -23.09 -4.50
C PRO A 691 6.58 -23.49 -5.98
N ALA A 692 7.52 -24.27 -6.52
CA ALA A 692 7.46 -24.70 -7.93
C ALA A 692 6.21 -25.53 -8.27
N ILE A 693 5.72 -26.32 -7.31
CA ILE A 693 4.40 -26.93 -7.30
C ILE A 693 3.76 -26.60 -5.95
N MET A 694 2.61 -25.93 -5.94
CA MET A 694 1.88 -25.56 -4.73
C MET A 694 0.47 -26.16 -4.78
N SER A 695 -0.03 -26.65 -3.65
CA SER A 695 -1.39 -27.17 -3.56
C SER A 695 -2.11 -26.64 -2.33
N PHE A 696 -3.30 -26.07 -2.53
CA PHE A 696 -4.21 -25.64 -1.47
C PHE A 696 -5.49 -26.48 -1.52
N HIS A 697 -5.76 -27.24 -0.46
CA HIS A 697 -6.87 -28.19 -0.30
C HIS A 697 -6.95 -29.39 -1.28
N ASP A 698 -6.76 -29.21 -2.60
CA ASP A 698 -6.94 -30.24 -3.64
C ASP A 698 -5.57 -30.77 -4.16
N PRO A 699 -5.00 -31.84 -3.56
CA PRO A 699 -3.69 -32.38 -3.91
C PRO A 699 -3.64 -33.06 -5.30
N PRO A 700 -2.74 -32.64 -6.23
CA PRO A 700 -2.52 -33.36 -7.48
C PRO A 700 -1.78 -34.68 -7.24
N ARG A 701 -1.98 -35.66 -8.14
CA ARG A 701 -1.18 -36.90 -8.17
C ARG A 701 0.14 -36.65 -8.90
N LEU A 702 1.27 -36.88 -8.22
CA LEU A 702 2.61 -36.63 -8.77
C LEU A 702 3.39 -37.92 -8.98
N ARG A 703 3.65 -38.30 -10.24
CA ARG A 703 4.39 -39.52 -10.57
C ARG A 703 5.53 -39.28 -11.56
N GLY A 704 6.77 -39.53 -11.16
CA GLY A 704 7.93 -39.33 -12.04
C GLY A 704 8.16 -37.87 -12.40
N VAL A 705 7.71 -36.94 -11.56
CA VAL A 705 7.92 -35.50 -11.69
C VAL A 705 9.31 -35.12 -11.21
N SER A 706 10.02 -34.31 -12.00
CA SER A 706 11.39 -33.85 -11.70
C SER A 706 11.41 -32.33 -11.53
N VAL A 707 11.51 -31.84 -10.29
CA VAL A 707 11.60 -30.40 -9.98
C VAL A 707 13.07 -30.01 -9.78
N THR A 708 13.55 -29.06 -10.59
CA THR A 708 14.96 -28.65 -10.59
C THR A 708 15.16 -27.15 -10.68
N TYR A 709 16.11 -26.62 -9.91
CA TYR A 709 16.43 -25.19 -9.84
C TYR A 709 15.21 -24.33 -9.45
N SER A 710 14.46 -24.73 -8.43
CA SER A 710 13.39 -23.90 -7.85
C SER A 710 13.99 -22.80 -6.95
N ALA A 711 13.62 -21.54 -7.19
CA ALA A 711 14.02 -20.41 -6.33
C ALA A 711 13.48 -20.53 -4.89
N HIS A 712 12.47 -21.38 -4.68
CA HIS A 712 11.87 -21.68 -3.38
C HIS A 712 11.75 -23.21 -3.22
N ASP A 713 10.79 -23.67 -2.43
CA ASP A 713 10.41 -25.08 -2.29
C ASP A 713 10.15 -25.77 -3.64
N GLY A 714 10.49 -27.06 -3.71
CA GLY A 714 10.17 -27.90 -4.87
C GLY A 714 8.67 -28.26 -4.94
N VAL A 715 8.09 -28.66 -3.81
CA VAL A 715 6.65 -28.93 -3.66
C VAL A 715 6.18 -28.38 -2.31
N SER A 716 5.03 -27.73 -2.26
CA SER A 716 4.40 -27.26 -1.03
C SER A 716 2.92 -27.64 -0.99
N LEU A 717 2.48 -28.18 0.15
CA LEU A 717 1.09 -28.56 0.39
C LEU A 717 0.55 -27.80 1.61
N ILE A 718 -0.58 -27.14 1.42
CA ILE A 718 -1.25 -26.34 2.44
C ILE A 718 -2.65 -26.89 2.66
N SER A 719 -2.94 -27.31 3.89
CA SER A 719 -4.25 -27.78 4.34
C SER A 719 -4.87 -28.86 3.43
N ALA A 720 -4.05 -29.83 3.00
CA ALA A 720 -4.50 -30.92 2.11
C ALA A 720 -5.57 -31.79 2.80
N VAL A 721 -6.69 -32.01 2.11
CA VAL A 721 -7.84 -32.75 2.68
C VAL A 721 -7.74 -34.26 2.44
N ASP A 722 -7.15 -34.65 1.31
CA ASP A 722 -7.03 -36.04 0.86
C ASP A 722 -5.58 -36.57 0.89
N ALA A 723 -5.43 -37.89 0.80
CA ALA A 723 -4.12 -38.55 0.79
C ALA A 723 -3.30 -38.22 -0.47
N PHE A 724 -2.09 -37.69 -0.27
CA PHE A 724 -1.19 -37.27 -1.34
C PHE A 724 -0.37 -38.45 -1.92
N ASP A 725 -0.50 -38.69 -3.23
CA ASP A 725 0.19 -39.76 -3.96
C ASP A 725 1.42 -39.22 -4.71
N MET A 726 2.61 -39.56 -4.20
CA MET A 726 3.90 -39.06 -4.67
C MET A 726 4.89 -40.21 -4.96
N LEU A 727 4.97 -40.67 -6.22
CA LEU A 727 5.78 -41.83 -6.63
C LEU A 727 6.88 -41.51 -7.64
N TYR A 728 8.09 -42.04 -7.45
CA TYR A 728 9.24 -41.90 -8.38
C TYR A 728 9.71 -40.47 -8.70
N ASN A 729 9.37 -39.49 -7.86
CA ASN A 729 9.70 -38.09 -8.10
C ASN A 729 11.16 -37.76 -7.78
N ARG A 730 11.69 -36.69 -8.39
CA ARG A 730 13.08 -36.23 -8.25
C ARG A 730 13.09 -34.73 -7.92
N SER A 731 13.91 -34.33 -6.94
CA SER A 731 14.05 -32.94 -6.51
C SER A 731 15.56 -32.63 -6.40
N VAL A 732 16.06 -31.62 -7.12
CA VAL A 732 17.50 -31.31 -7.19
C VAL A 732 17.72 -29.79 -7.24
N ARG A 733 18.53 -29.26 -6.31
CA ARG A 733 18.87 -27.83 -6.20
C ARG A 733 17.61 -26.94 -6.08
N ASN A 734 16.82 -27.18 -5.04
CA ASN A 734 15.65 -26.39 -4.64
C ASN A 734 15.87 -25.90 -3.19
N ALA A 735 15.24 -24.80 -2.76
CA ALA A 735 15.48 -24.23 -1.42
C ALA A 735 15.07 -25.19 -0.29
N ALA A 736 13.87 -25.79 -0.41
CA ALA A 736 13.49 -27.00 0.32
C ALA A 736 12.91 -28.06 -0.63
N ILE A 737 12.87 -29.32 -0.16
CA ILE A 737 12.44 -30.46 -0.98
C ILE A 737 10.91 -30.56 -1.02
N ILE A 738 10.28 -30.60 0.16
CA ILE A 738 8.83 -30.59 0.37
C ILE A 738 8.54 -29.77 1.63
N SER A 739 7.60 -28.83 1.56
CA SER A 739 7.01 -28.16 2.73
C SER A 739 5.55 -28.58 2.93
N TYR A 740 5.12 -28.67 4.18
CA TYR A 740 3.75 -29.05 4.55
C TYR A 740 3.28 -28.16 5.71
N SER A 741 2.16 -27.46 5.52
CA SER A 741 1.50 -26.66 6.54
C SER A 741 0.03 -27.06 6.70
N LEU A 742 -0.43 -27.13 7.96
CA LEU A 742 -1.78 -27.54 8.34
C LEU A 742 -2.78 -26.36 8.25
#